data_AF-A0A291QUH0-F1
#
_entry.id   AF-A0A291QUH0-F1
#
_cell.length_a   1.000
_cell.length_b   1.000
_cell.length_c   1.000
_cell.angle_alpha   90.00
_cell.angle_beta   90.00
_cell.angle_gamma   90.00
#
_symmetry.space_group_name_H-M   'P 1'
#
loop_
_entity.id
_entity.type
_entity.pdbx_description
1 polymer ?
#
loop_
_entity_poly.entity_id
_entity_poly.type
_entity_poly.pdbx_seq_one_letter_code
_entity_poly.pdbx_strand_id
1 'polypeptide(L)'
;MNVRAQNNYYESPQKPSYLVKSPNTAILDKFGDYDVSLFSGVPNISIPLYTIKSGGLEIPISLVYHASGIRIYDYPSWVGSGWALDVGGNVSRQLVGLPDEIPTYGYLSGATRKSLDLDPYQTTSGASADYNYLVRLNKGEVDFGADIYSYNLPGMSGKFYFDTDSSFSPVLIPYSPVKIERLNIPGLGFRVFDQGGNQFSFYDTEVSSFWRGDDYGGRTDFYTSSWVLNSIVSATKLDTISFSYSSQSNNGPYERSDTWVVDDYIDNIDIPSGGCTTADGFTGYTYSSDYSSTFSQSTTFSKDINEINFKNGRVVFILDSLVRQDFGATNSNMALAAIKVYEKGYNVAERLIRTINLHHSYFISGTNANSKRLRLDSITINGSDGLVSSKYKLEYNTSSSLPAAYVNTSANASTAKDLWGYYNGSNSQTTIPGRTIDVKPTLVGGSTTQVTIGTTGAREPNESYAQAGILKRIYFPTGGFTDFEYELNRYKDDNDNMKLAGGLRVKSISSYTGLGSDPVVKKYKYGEGESGYGRANFFIADYFFYDEQKCKYYYNEMHCATNDQPAFISSGPILSATKRRRNYFSNPTVGVSGTDGIPVVYSTVTEYIYDNVNSKSNGKTVYQFRDAVDHFYGFSGSLAFVVSNAINRGQLLKKTIYKNSGSSSFQKVQETENVYNATSLDGLQGRFGGLLLHKNNVTENVYDITMGYWPPTETIASDDWTYYNIYYETDDNYLTRTITRNYDELDEGVYLSDTVSFEYNNIIHQQPSIITYSNSNGEPIKVYNKYPADYIQPGSSYTGNGILDSLLSYNMQTSVVEKWKTIKHGALEFTTAGFVNKYQQLPNDKIVLKEQDRLKVQEGNTSFIQSHINSGSLEIDPNYEAKVHYGNYDEYANPTQVNIDGDIPETILWGYRGEYPVAKIVGATYNEVEPYLDQEILDFPANDGVLLNHLNAIRSSLPATHVSAYTFSPLTGMTSETAPNGRAIYFWYDNIGRLSIVVDNEGKL
;
A
#
# COMPACT_ATOMS: atom_id res chain seq x y z
N MET A 1 6.77 29.22 28.68
CA MET A 1 7.88 29.84 27.93
C MET A 1 8.17 28.95 26.72
N ASN A 2 7.70 29.29 25.51
CA ASN A 2 8.04 28.60 24.26
C ASN A 2 7.65 29.48 23.05
N VAL A 3 8.37 30.59 22.86
CA VAL A 3 8.22 31.47 21.67
C VAL A 3 8.84 30.82 20.41
N ARG A 4 9.52 29.67 20.54
CA ARG A 4 10.20 28.98 19.43
C ARG A 4 9.34 27.98 18.66
N ALA A 5 8.11 27.66 19.10
CA ALA A 5 7.24 26.72 18.39
C ALA A 5 6.38 27.37 17.29
N GLN A 6 6.24 28.70 17.26
CA GLN A 6 5.30 29.40 16.38
C GLN A 6 5.88 29.86 15.02
N ASN A 7 7.17 29.61 14.72
CA ASN A 7 7.85 30.15 13.53
C ASN A 7 8.07 29.16 12.37
N ASN A 8 7.53 27.93 12.42
CA ASN A 8 7.92 26.87 11.46
C ASN A 8 7.11 26.81 10.15
N TYR A 9 6.08 27.65 9.96
CA TYR A 9 5.22 27.57 8.76
C TYR A 9 5.62 28.54 7.64
N TYR A 10 6.52 29.49 7.91
CA TYR A 10 7.08 30.38 6.90
C TYR A 10 8.59 30.47 7.09
N GLU A 11 9.31 29.87 6.15
CA GLU A 11 10.76 30.03 6.04
C GLU A 11 11.05 30.98 4.89
N SER A 12 11.80 32.05 5.18
CA SER A 12 12.31 32.95 4.14
C SER A 12 13.35 32.23 3.28
N PRO A 13 13.55 32.65 2.02
CA PRO A 13 14.68 32.25 1.19
C PRO A 13 15.97 32.27 2.00
N GLN A 14 16.55 31.10 2.20
CA GLN A 14 17.90 30.94 2.71
C GLN A 14 18.72 30.43 1.54
N LYS A 15 19.94 30.94 1.41
CA LYS A 15 20.87 30.37 0.45
C LYS A 15 21.01 28.88 0.74
N PRO A 16 20.79 27.99 -0.25
CA PRO A 16 20.93 26.57 -0.02
C PRO A 16 22.34 26.27 0.47
N SER A 17 22.45 25.55 1.58
CA SER A 17 23.74 25.06 2.03
C SER A 17 24.11 23.84 1.19
N TYR A 18 24.93 24.06 0.17
CA TYR A 18 25.57 22.97 -0.59
C TYR A 18 26.69 22.31 0.22
N LEU A 19 27.05 22.86 1.37
CA LEU A 19 28.05 22.25 2.23
C LEU A 19 27.49 20.99 2.88
N VAL A 20 28.20 19.88 2.67
CA VAL A 20 27.95 18.64 3.40
C VAL A 20 28.24 18.92 4.87
N LYS A 21 27.25 18.71 5.74
CA LYS A 21 27.44 18.86 7.18
C LYS A 21 28.57 17.94 7.63
N SER A 22 29.43 18.42 8.53
CA SER A 22 30.45 17.58 9.17
C SER A 22 29.80 16.29 9.69
N PRO A 23 30.38 15.12 9.44
CA PRO A 23 29.88 13.87 9.98
C PRO A 23 29.63 14.00 11.49
N ASN A 24 28.38 13.88 11.91
CA ASN A 24 28.05 13.82 13.32
C ASN A 24 28.12 12.37 13.79
N THR A 25 28.66 12.14 14.99
CA THR A 25 28.51 10.86 15.70
C THR A 25 27.04 10.69 16.12
N ALA A 26 26.21 10.10 15.26
CA ALA A 26 24.86 9.65 15.63
C ALA A 26 24.50 8.46 14.70
N ILE A 27 23.82 7.39 15.10
CA ILE A 27 22.70 7.24 16.03
C ILE A 27 22.76 5.80 16.59
N LEU A 28 22.92 5.63 17.90
CA LEU A 28 22.72 4.35 18.60
C LEU A 28 21.35 4.28 19.31
N ASP A 29 20.59 5.38 19.31
CA ASP A 29 19.44 5.60 20.20
C ASP A 29 18.06 5.17 19.65
N LYS A 30 17.99 4.42 18.55
CA LYS A 30 16.68 4.10 17.91
C LYS A 30 16.44 2.63 17.57
N PHE A 31 17.22 1.71 18.11
CA PHE A 31 16.92 0.28 17.93
C PHE A 31 16.05 -0.20 19.10
N GLY A 32 14.78 -0.50 18.81
CA GLY A 32 13.82 -1.05 19.78
C GLY A 32 12.57 -0.24 20.06
N ASP A 33 12.35 0.90 19.38
CA ASP A 33 11.03 1.55 19.36
C ASP A 33 10.33 1.24 18.02
N TYR A 34 9.13 0.69 18.11
CA TYR A 34 8.33 0.29 16.95
C TYR A 34 7.00 1.02 16.98
N ASP A 35 6.68 1.71 15.87
CA ASP A 35 5.39 2.34 15.70
C ASP A 35 4.30 1.28 15.56
N VAL A 36 3.13 1.54 16.16
CA VAL A 36 1.96 0.67 16.06
C VAL A 36 0.89 1.39 15.26
N SER A 37 0.33 0.73 14.25
CA SER A 37 -0.92 1.18 13.62
C SER A 37 -2.04 0.99 14.64
N LEU A 38 -2.22 1.95 15.54
CA LEU A 38 -3.11 1.81 16.71
C LEU A 38 -4.55 1.48 16.30
N PHE A 39 -5.01 1.99 15.15
CA PHE A 39 -6.34 1.71 14.61
C PHE A 39 -6.59 0.22 14.31
N SER A 40 -5.55 -0.53 13.89
CA SER A 40 -5.59 -1.97 13.62
C SER A 40 -4.95 -2.83 14.73
N GLY A 41 -4.09 -2.21 15.54
CA GLY A 41 -3.28 -2.87 16.55
C GLY A 41 -2.06 -3.63 16.01
N VAL A 42 -1.70 -3.49 14.73
CA VAL A 42 -0.54 -4.18 14.15
C VAL A 42 0.73 -3.31 14.28
N PRO A 43 1.83 -3.82 14.85
CA PRO A 43 3.12 -3.11 14.92
C PRO A 43 3.83 -3.11 13.57
N ASN A 44 4.45 -1.98 13.21
CA ASN A 44 5.28 -1.83 12.01
C ASN A 44 6.71 -2.26 12.33
N ILE A 45 7.02 -3.54 12.07
CA ILE A 45 8.33 -4.14 12.38
C ILE A 45 9.18 -4.14 11.11
N SER A 46 10.25 -3.34 11.10
CA SER A 46 11.22 -3.27 10.02
C SER A 46 12.67 -3.38 10.54
N ILE A 47 13.52 -4.06 9.79
CA ILE A 47 14.98 -4.11 9.98
C ILE A 47 15.64 -3.42 8.78
N PRO A 48 16.17 -2.19 8.95
CA PRO A 48 16.87 -1.50 7.88
C PRO A 48 18.19 -2.20 7.56
N LEU A 49 18.44 -2.47 6.28
CA LEU A 49 19.63 -3.20 5.81
C LEU A 49 20.64 -2.25 5.15
N TYR A 50 20.18 -1.39 4.25
CA TYR A 50 20.97 -0.41 3.54
C TYR A 50 20.06 0.68 2.93
N THR A 51 20.57 1.88 2.67
CA THR A 51 19.83 2.91 1.92
C THR A 51 20.67 3.33 0.74
N ILE A 52 20.13 3.14 -0.47
CA ILE A 52 20.75 3.65 -1.70
C ILE A 52 20.56 5.16 -1.73
N LYS A 53 21.64 5.88 -2.03
CA LYS A 53 21.63 7.33 -2.27
C LYS A 53 22.22 7.60 -3.64
N SER A 54 21.49 8.31 -4.50
CA SER A 54 21.96 8.79 -5.80
C SER A 54 21.35 10.17 -6.05
N GLY A 55 22.16 11.21 -5.90
CA GLY A 55 21.67 12.60 -5.92
C GLY A 55 20.54 12.83 -4.91
N GLY A 56 19.38 13.29 -5.40
CA GLY A 56 18.19 13.53 -4.57
C GLY A 56 17.36 12.28 -4.24
N LEU A 57 17.70 11.11 -4.76
CA LEU A 57 16.94 9.87 -4.56
C LEU A 57 17.48 9.08 -3.36
N GLU A 58 16.59 8.71 -2.45
CA GLU A 58 16.87 7.79 -1.35
C GLU A 58 15.95 6.56 -1.42
N ILE A 59 16.53 5.36 -1.50
CA ILE A 59 15.77 4.10 -1.54
C ILE A 59 16.20 3.22 -0.37
N PRO A 60 15.34 3.04 0.64
CA PRO A 60 15.62 2.09 1.71
C PRO A 60 15.50 0.65 1.20
N ILE A 61 16.44 -0.20 1.62
CA ILE A 61 16.38 -1.65 1.54
C ILE A 61 16.18 -2.15 2.96
N SER A 62 15.05 -2.80 3.21
CA SER A 62 14.71 -3.28 4.55
C SER A 62 13.99 -4.63 4.51
N LEU A 63 14.07 -5.35 5.63
CA LEU A 63 13.19 -6.50 5.86
C LEU A 63 11.99 -6.01 6.67
N VAL A 64 10.79 -6.29 6.18
CA VAL A 64 9.53 -5.93 6.86
C VAL A 64 8.80 -7.19 7.33
N TYR A 65 8.27 -7.17 8.55
CA TYR A 65 7.53 -8.29 9.13
C TYR A 65 6.06 -7.92 9.34
N HIS A 66 5.15 -8.73 8.82
CA HIS A 66 3.72 -8.53 9.03
C HIS A 66 3.23 -9.27 10.29
N ALA A 67 2.88 -8.51 11.32
CA ALA A 67 2.63 -9.04 12.67
C ALA A 67 1.17 -9.42 12.98
N SER A 68 0.30 -9.55 11.97
CA SER A 68 -1.09 -9.98 12.17
C SER A 68 -1.26 -11.49 12.41
N GLY A 69 -0.18 -12.27 12.37
CA GLY A 69 -0.18 -13.73 12.42
C GLY A 69 0.10 -14.38 11.07
N ILE A 70 0.29 -15.70 11.06
CA ILE A 70 0.58 -16.49 9.85
C ILE A 70 -0.67 -17.29 9.48
N ARG A 71 -1.18 -17.11 8.26
CA ARG A 71 -2.29 -17.92 7.74
C ARG A 71 -1.79 -19.28 7.29
N ILE A 72 -2.70 -20.26 7.23
CA ILE A 72 -2.34 -21.63 6.85
C ILE A 72 -1.78 -21.69 5.43
N TYR A 73 -2.34 -20.91 4.52
CA TYR A 73 -1.92 -20.91 3.12
C TYR A 73 -0.95 -19.77 2.77
N ASP A 74 -0.49 -18.99 3.76
CA ASP A 74 0.55 -17.99 3.50
C ASP A 74 1.82 -18.69 3.02
N TYR A 75 2.27 -18.30 1.82
CA TYR A 75 3.50 -18.76 1.20
C TYR A 75 4.70 -18.02 1.82
N PRO A 76 5.73 -18.71 2.34
CA PRO A 76 6.92 -18.04 2.85
C PRO A 76 7.69 -17.40 1.70
N SER A 77 8.03 -16.12 1.82
CA SER A 77 8.89 -15.45 0.84
C SER A 77 10.29 -16.09 0.84
N TRP A 78 11.11 -15.75 -0.16
CA TRP A 78 12.52 -16.12 -0.22
C TRP A 78 13.38 -15.61 0.96
N VAL A 79 12.85 -14.75 1.84
CA VAL A 79 13.51 -14.33 3.10
C VAL A 79 12.85 -14.94 4.35
N GLY A 80 11.81 -15.76 4.21
CA GLY A 80 11.16 -16.48 5.31
C GLY A 80 9.70 -16.10 5.57
N SER A 81 9.01 -16.91 6.38
CA SER A 81 7.59 -16.75 6.70
C SER A 81 7.31 -15.46 7.48
N GLY A 82 6.31 -14.71 7.03
CA GLY A 82 5.91 -13.41 7.61
C GLY A 82 6.86 -12.25 7.30
N TRP A 83 8.03 -12.52 6.71
CA TRP A 83 8.99 -11.51 6.27
C TRP A 83 8.87 -11.25 4.77
N ALA A 84 9.05 -10.00 4.37
CA ALA A 84 9.25 -9.60 2.99
C ALA A 84 10.48 -8.68 2.89
N LEU A 85 11.11 -8.69 1.73
CA LEU A 85 12.17 -7.75 1.40
C LEU A 85 11.54 -6.54 0.69
N ASP A 86 11.68 -5.35 1.27
CA ASP A 86 11.23 -4.10 0.67
C ASP A 86 12.39 -3.39 -0.02
N VAL A 87 12.23 -3.11 -1.31
CA VAL A 87 13.30 -2.65 -2.24
C VAL A 87 12.79 -1.58 -3.22
N GLY A 88 11.84 -0.76 -2.78
CA GLY A 88 11.52 0.50 -3.46
C GLY A 88 10.25 0.51 -4.31
N GLY A 89 9.61 -0.62 -4.61
CA GLY A 89 8.23 -0.55 -5.12
C GLY A 89 7.80 -1.62 -6.12
N ASN A 90 6.48 -1.69 -6.32
CA ASN A 90 5.80 -2.46 -7.36
C ASN A 90 4.41 -1.87 -7.62
N VAL A 91 3.79 -2.25 -8.74
CA VAL A 91 2.35 -2.13 -8.94
C VAL A 91 1.77 -3.54 -8.89
N SER A 92 0.84 -3.82 -7.98
CA SER A 92 0.17 -5.11 -7.86
C SER A 92 -1.29 -5.02 -8.27
N ARG A 93 -1.88 -6.11 -8.74
CA ARG A 93 -3.29 -6.19 -9.18
C ARG A 93 -4.12 -7.07 -8.26
N GLN A 94 -5.29 -6.60 -7.87
CA GLN A 94 -6.39 -7.43 -7.40
C GLN A 94 -7.34 -7.67 -8.57
N LEU A 95 -7.42 -8.93 -9.01
CA LEU A 95 -8.26 -9.35 -10.13
C LEU A 95 -9.75 -9.37 -9.73
N VAL A 96 -10.61 -8.74 -10.52
CA VAL A 96 -12.06 -8.63 -10.38
C VAL A 96 -12.71 -9.13 -11.67
N GLY A 97 -12.84 -10.46 -11.80
CA GLY A 97 -13.36 -11.06 -13.02
C GLY A 97 -12.25 -11.50 -13.96
N LEU A 98 -12.19 -10.91 -15.15
CA LEU A 98 -11.16 -11.21 -16.13
C LEU A 98 -10.07 -10.14 -16.11
N PRO A 99 -8.86 -10.43 -16.61
CA PRO A 99 -7.88 -9.38 -16.80
C PRO A 99 -8.42 -8.27 -17.74
N ASP A 100 -8.54 -7.06 -17.21
CA ASP A 100 -8.87 -5.81 -17.90
C ASP A 100 -8.37 -5.71 -19.36
N GLU A 101 -7.12 -6.07 -19.62
CA GLU A 101 -6.43 -5.94 -20.92
C GLU A 101 -6.77 -7.04 -21.94
N ILE A 102 -7.64 -8.00 -21.61
CA ILE A 102 -8.06 -9.04 -22.55
C ILE A 102 -8.78 -8.41 -23.75
N PRO A 103 -8.33 -8.70 -24.99
CA PRO A 103 -9.01 -8.21 -26.18
C PRO A 103 -10.48 -8.67 -26.24
N THR A 104 -11.38 -7.76 -26.60
CA THR A 104 -12.83 -8.00 -26.83
C THR A 104 -13.67 -8.34 -25.59
N TYR A 105 -13.09 -8.94 -24.55
CA TYR A 105 -13.83 -9.43 -23.39
C TYR A 105 -13.39 -8.83 -22.06
N GLY A 106 -12.21 -8.20 -21.98
CA GLY A 106 -11.72 -7.51 -20.79
C GLY A 106 -12.32 -6.12 -20.61
N TYR A 107 -12.29 -5.59 -19.39
CA TYR A 107 -12.84 -4.28 -19.06
C TYR A 107 -12.35 -3.15 -19.98
N LEU A 108 -11.04 -3.09 -20.29
CA LEU A 108 -10.44 -2.05 -21.15
C LEU A 108 -10.87 -2.11 -22.61
N SER A 109 -11.56 -3.18 -23.02
CA SER A 109 -12.17 -3.27 -24.36
C SER A 109 -13.56 -2.64 -24.43
N GLY A 110 -14.11 -2.17 -23.31
CA GLY A 110 -15.49 -1.69 -23.20
C GLY A 110 -16.52 -2.82 -23.16
N ALA A 111 -16.11 -4.03 -22.74
CA ALA A 111 -16.99 -5.20 -22.69
C ALA A 111 -18.04 -5.11 -21.58
N THR A 112 -17.70 -4.47 -20.45
CA THR A 112 -18.59 -4.31 -19.30
C THR A 112 -19.63 -3.22 -19.56
N ARG A 113 -20.91 -3.55 -19.32
CA ARG A 113 -22.06 -2.66 -19.57
C ARG A 113 -22.71 -2.18 -18.26
N LYS A 114 -23.28 -0.97 -18.27
CA LYS A 114 -24.06 -0.43 -17.14
C LYS A 114 -25.46 -1.06 -17.13
N SER A 115 -26.05 -1.21 -15.95
CA SER A 115 -27.37 -1.82 -15.78
C SER A 115 -28.49 -1.15 -16.59
N LEU A 116 -28.42 0.17 -16.78
CA LEU A 116 -29.41 0.95 -17.55
C LEU A 116 -29.37 0.68 -19.06
N ASP A 117 -28.26 0.12 -19.56
CA ASP A 117 -28.08 -0.18 -20.97
C ASP A 117 -28.54 -1.60 -21.34
N LEU A 118 -29.09 -2.36 -20.38
CA LEU A 118 -29.47 -3.76 -20.53
C LEU A 118 -31.00 -3.93 -20.50
N ASP A 119 -31.54 -4.53 -21.56
CA ASP A 119 -32.93 -4.98 -21.63
C ASP A 119 -33.01 -6.45 -22.11
N PRO A 120 -32.76 -7.42 -21.21
CA PRO A 120 -32.68 -8.83 -21.58
C PRO A 120 -34.04 -9.41 -22.03
N TYR A 121 -35.15 -8.71 -21.80
CA TYR A 121 -36.51 -9.21 -22.01
C TYR A 121 -37.21 -8.66 -23.28
N GLN A 122 -36.50 -7.97 -24.18
CA GLN A 122 -37.08 -7.56 -25.47
C GLN A 122 -37.47 -8.75 -26.36
N THR A 123 -38.69 -8.71 -26.90
CA THR A 123 -39.42 -9.86 -27.48
C THR A 123 -39.41 -9.96 -29.01
N THR A 124 -38.58 -9.20 -29.72
CA THR A 124 -38.49 -9.28 -31.19
C THR A 124 -37.64 -10.47 -31.65
N SER A 125 -38.24 -11.66 -31.66
CA SER A 125 -37.79 -12.86 -32.41
C SER A 125 -36.32 -13.27 -32.20
N GLY A 126 -36.03 -13.85 -31.04
CA GLY A 126 -34.72 -14.43 -30.68
C GLY A 126 -34.32 -14.07 -29.24
N ALA A 127 -33.34 -14.76 -28.67
CA ALA A 127 -32.72 -14.32 -27.42
C ALA A 127 -32.05 -12.95 -27.66
N SER A 128 -32.40 -11.94 -26.86
CA SER A 128 -31.84 -10.59 -27.00
C SER A 128 -30.30 -10.62 -26.88
N ALA A 129 -29.62 -9.65 -27.52
CA ALA A 129 -28.16 -9.53 -27.40
C ALA A 129 -27.73 -9.34 -25.93
N ASP A 130 -28.57 -8.70 -25.12
CA ASP A 130 -28.35 -8.46 -23.70
C ASP A 130 -28.54 -9.73 -22.86
N TYR A 131 -29.53 -10.57 -23.18
CA TYR A 131 -29.66 -11.89 -22.56
C TYR A 131 -28.41 -12.74 -22.81
N ASN A 132 -27.93 -12.77 -24.06
CA ASN A 132 -26.70 -13.49 -24.40
C ASN A 132 -25.48 -12.91 -23.68
N TYR A 133 -25.39 -11.58 -23.52
CA TYR A 133 -24.36 -10.93 -22.73
C TYR A 133 -24.40 -11.41 -21.26
N LEU A 134 -25.57 -11.40 -20.61
CA LEU A 134 -25.73 -11.85 -19.22
C LEU A 134 -25.37 -13.33 -19.04
N VAL A 135 -25.76 -14.20 -19.98
CA VAL A 135 -25.37 -15.62 -19.98
C VAL A 135 -23.85 -15.77 -20.03
N ARG A 136 -23.16 -15.00 -20.89
CA ARG A 136 -21.70 -15.05 -21.02
C ARG A 136 -21.00 -14.46 -19.79
N LEU A 137 -21.54 -13.39 -19.22
CA LEU A 137 -21.07 -12.79 -17.96
C LEU A 137 -21.14 -13.82 -16.81
N ASN A 138 -22.28 -14.52 -16.67
CA ASN A 138 -22.47 -15.57 -15.67
C ASN A 138 -21.52 -16.78 -15.84
N LYS A 139 -21.05 -17.04 -17.06
CA LYS A 139 -20.04 -18.08 -17.33
C LYS A 139 -18.59 -17.60 -17.09
N GLY A 140 -18.39 -16.32 -16.79
CA GLY A 140 -17.06 -15.71 -16.70
C GLY A 140 -16.35 -15.61 -18.05
N GLU A 141 -17.10 -15.50 -19.16
CA GLU A 141 -16.54 -15.32 -20.51
C GLU A 141 -16.36 -13.85 -20.90
N VAL A 142 -16.98 -12.94 -20.14
CA VAL A 142 -16.90 -11.49 -20.29
C VAL A 142 -16.59 -10.90 -18.93
N ASP A 143 -15.83 -9.81 -18.93
CA ASP A 143 -15.43 -9.14 -17.71
C ASP A 143 -16.57 -8.33 -17.09
N PHE A 144 -16.70 -8.42 -15.76
CA PHE A 144 -17.79 -7.80 -15.04
C PHE A 144 -17.35 -6.56 -14.25
N GLY A 145 -16.06 -6.31 -14.05
CA GLY A 145 -15.63 -5.16 -13.26
C GLY A 145 -14.19 -4.76 -13.56
N ALA A 146 -13.84 -3.55 -13.15
CA ALA A 146 -12.48 -3.06 -13.25
C ALA A 146 -11.61 -3.71 -12.19
N ASP A 147 -10.39 -4.08 -12.57
CA ASP A 147 -9.39 -4.49 -11.62
C ASP A 147 -8.91 -3.33 -10.75
N ILE A 148 -8.54 -3.64 -9.51
CA ILE A 148 -7.97 -2.68 -8.59
C ILE A 148 -6.45 -2.86 -8.55
N TYR A 149 -5.73 -1.84 -8.96
CA TYR A 149 -4.28 -1.79 -8.93
C TYR A 149 -3.83 -1.06 -7.66
N SER A 150 -2.78 -1.55 -7.03
CA SER A 150 -2.11 -0.89 -5.89
C SER A 150 -0.68 -0.56 -6.29
N TYR A 151 -0.27 0.70 -6.17
CA TYR A 151 1.12 1.10 -6.37
C TYR A 151 1.80 1.30 -5.02
N ASN A 152 3.07 0.92 -4.96
CA ASN A 152 3.98 1.20 -3.85
C ASN A 152 5.26 1.81 -4.43
N LEU A 153 5.61 3.01 -3.98
CA LEU A 153 6.84 3.74 -4.31
C LEU A 153 7.57 4.07 -3.00
N PRO A 154 8.85 4.48 -3.01
CA PRO A 154 9.54 4.88 -1.79
C PRO A 154 8.80 6.01 -1.09
N GLY A 155 8.25 5.73 0.10
CA GLY A 155 7.54 6.71 0.93
C GLY A 155 6.10 7.02 0.52
N MET A 156 5.53 6.37 -0.50
CA MET A 156 4.13 6.57 -0.89
C MET A 156 3.49 5.34 -1.53
N SER A 157 2.19 5.16 -1.30
CA SER A 157 1.41 4.08 -1.88
C SER A 157 -0.03 4.51 -2.08
N GLY A 158 -0.74 3.87 -3.00
CA GLY A 158 -2.16 4.12 -3.22
C GLY A 158 -2.77 3.07 -4.14
N LYS A 159 -4.05 3.24 -4.45
CA LYS A 159 -4.80 2.36 -5.36
C LYS A 159 -5.39 3.15 -6.52
N PHE A 160 -5.62 2.49 -7.64
CA PHE A 160 -6.30 3.05 -8.80
C PHE A 160 -7.01 1.97 -9.60
N TYR A 161 -7.91 2.39 -10.48
CA TYR A 161 -8.54 1.55 -11.50
C TYR A 161 -8.74 2.36 -12.77
N PHE A 162 -9.14 1.73 -13.88
CA PHE A 162 -9.43 2.45 -15.12
C PHE A 162 -10.89 2.86 -15.18
N ASP A 163 -11.17 4.14 -15.40
CA ASP A 163 -12.54 4.66 -15.42
C ASP A 163 -13.13 4.68 -16.84
N THR A 164 -14.22 3.96 -17.06
CA THR A 164 -14.93 3.95 -18.36
C THR A 164 -15.40 5.33 -18.79
N ASP A 165 -15.83 6.18 -17.85
CA ASP A 165 -16.38 7.50 -18.17
C ASP A 165 -15.28 8.50 -18.58
N SER A 166 -14.03 8.20 -18.22
CA SER A 166 -12.82 8.99 -18.56
C SER A 166 -11.97 8.32 -19.63
N SER A 167 -12.57 7.59 -20.58
CA SER A 167 -11.88 6.86 -21.66
C SER A 167 -10.77 5.92 -21.15
N PHE A 168 -11.05 5.22 -20.04
CA PHE A 168 -10.13 4.31 -19.35
C PHE A 168 -8.85 4.97 -18.84
N SER A 169 -8.94 6.23 -18.45
CA SER A 169 -7.85 6.90 -17.73
C SER A 169 -7.76 6.33 -16.29
N PRO A 170 -6.55 6.18 -15.73
CA PRO A 170 -6.39 5.80 -14.32
C PRO A 170 -7.05 6.81 -13.39
N VAL A 171 -7.84 6.33 -12.44
CA VAL A 171 -8.43 7.14 -11.35
C VAL A 171 -8.00 6.55 -10.01
N LEU A 172 -7.43 7.39 -9.15
CA LEU A 172 -6.93 6.98 -7.84
C LEU A 172 -8.06 6.90 -6.81
N ILE A 173 -7.97 5.92 -5.91
CA ILE A 173 -8.90 5.69 -4.79
C ILE A 173 -8.11 5.54 -3.47
N PRO A 174 -8.11 6.56 -2.57
CA PRO A 174 -8.63 7.92 -2.79
C PRO A 174 -7.82 8.69 -3.82
N TYR A 175 -8.33 9.85 -4.25
CA TYR A 175 -7.57 10.75 -5.10
C TYR A 175 -6.23 11.16 -4.45
N SER A 176 -5.21 11.30 -5.30
CA SER A 176 -3.88 11.81 -4.93
C SER A 176 -3.26 12.48 -6.17
N PRO A 177 -2.42 13.52 -6.02
CA PRO A 177 -1.74 14.23 -7.11
C PRO A 177 -0.58 13.41 -7.74
N VAL A 178 -0.77 12.09 -7.84
CA VAL A 178 0.13 11.14 -8.51
C VAL A 178 -0.39 10.93 -9.93
N LYS A 179 0.50 11.07 -10.92
CA LYS A 179 0.17 10.84 -12.32
C LYS A 179 0.52 9.41 -12.70
N ILE A 180 -0.43 8.67 -13.27
CA ILE A 180 -0.20 7.31 -13.77
C ILE A 180 -0.46 7.29 -15.28
N GLU A 181 0.53 6.83 -16.04
CA GLU A 181 0.44 6.61 -17.48
C GLU A 181 0.48 5.11 -17.77
N ARG A 182 -0.45 4.65 -18.63
CA ARG A 182 -0.42 3.28 -19.15
C ARG A 182 0.58 3.17 -20.30
N LEU A 183 1.44 2.16 -20.23
CA LEU A 183 2.32 1.76 -21.32
C LEU A 183 1.61 0.67 -22.15
N ASN A 184 1.47 0.90 -23.45
CA ASN A 184 0.80 -0.03 -24.36
C ASN A 184 1.77 -1.16 -24.78
N ILE A 185 2.07 -2.06 -23.84
CA ILE A 185 2.90 -3.26 -24.04
C ILE A 185 2.09 -4.53 -23.69
N PRO A 186 2.49 -5.73 -24.17
CA PRO A 186 1.85 -6.98 -23.77
C PRO A 186 1.84 -7.15 -22.24
N GLY A 187 0.67 -7.45 -21.66
CA GLY A 187 0.51 -7.63 -20.21
C GLY A 187 0.43 -6.33 -19.39
N LEU A 188 0.20 -5.18 -20.06
CA LEU A 188 0.24 -3.81 -19.50
C LEU A 188 1.61 -3.40 -18.98
N GLY A 189 1.82 -2.10 -18.86
CA GLY A 189 2.93 -1.51 -18.11
C GLY A 189 2.53 -0.13 -17.60
N PHE A 190 3.30 0.42 -16.67
CA PHE A 190 2.99 1.66 -16.00
C PHE A 190 4.20 2.59 -15.96
N ARG A 191 3.95 3.88 -16.14
CA ARG A 191 4.86 4.95 -15.74
C ARG A 191 4.14 5.80 -14.72
N VAL A 192 4.69 5.89 -13.52
CA VAL A 192 4.12 6.64 -12.40
C VAL A 192 5.01 7.84 -12.11
N PHE A 193 4.41 9.01 -11.88
CA PHE A 193 5.11 10.19 -11.42
C PHE A 193 4.59 10.57 -10.04
N ASP A 194 5.50 10.69 -9.08
CA ASP A 194 5.14 11.27 -7.78
C ASP A 194 4.85 12.78 -7.91
N GLN A 195 4.33 13.39 -6.85
CA GLN A 195 4.01 14.82 -6.81
C GLN A 195 5.26 15.75 -6.87
N GLY A 196 6.46 15.20 -6.66
CA GLY A 196 7.73 15.89 -6.80
C GLY A 196 8.31 15.81 -8.21
N GLY A 197 7.74 14.95 -9.07
CA GLY A 197 8.11 14.70 -10.45
C GLY A 197 9.14 13.59 -10.67
N ASN A 198 9.45 12.77 -9.66
CA ASN A 198 10.25 11.57 -9.89
C ASN A 198 9.44 10.56 -10.69
N GLN A 199 10.06 9.94 -11.69
CA GLN A 199 9.43 9.00 -12.60
C GLN A 199 9.82 7.56 -12.25
N PHE A 200 8.82 6.70 -12.12
CA PHE A 200 8.95 5.27 -11.81
C PHE A 200 8.40 4.46 -12.98
N SER A 201 9.17 3.50 -13.50
CA SER A 201 8.76 2.68 -14.64
C SER A 201 8.57 1.22 -14.22
N PHE A 202 7.45 0.62 -14.62
CA PHE A 202 7.05 -0.75 -14.31
C PHE A 202 6.61 -1.45 -15.59
N TYR A 203 7.36 -2.43 -16.07
CA TYR A 203 7.05 -3.12 -17.31
C TYR A 203 7.42 -4.62 -17.29
N ASP A 204 8.32 -5.05 -16.40
CA ASP A 204 8.51 -6.47 -16.15
C ASP A 204 7.41 -7.00 -15.24
N THR A 205 6.87 -8.16 -15.58
CA THR A 205 5.68 -8.71 -14.94
C THR A 205 5.97 -9.95 -14.11
N GLU A 206 5.27 -10.06 -12.98
CA GLU A 206 5.02 -11.34 -12.31
C GLU A 206 3.69 -11.89 -12.83
N VAL A 207 3.72 -13.15 -13.26
CA VAL A 207 2.55 -13.85 -13.78
C VAL A 207 2.11 -14.85 -12.74
N SER A 208 0.84 -14.82 -12.39
CA SER A 208 0.22 -15.84 -11.56
C SER A 208 -0.69 -16.71 -12.41
N SER A 209 -0.77 -17.98 -12.07
CA SER A 209 -1.74 -18.91 -12.63
C SER A 209 -2.57 -19.53 -11.55
N PHE A 210 -3.87 -19.65 -11.78
CA PHE A 210 -4.78 -20.32 -10.88
C PHE A 210 -5.27 -21.62 -11.51
N TRP A 211 -4.93 -22.75 -10.90
CA TRP A 211 -5.48 -24.05 -11.29
C TRP A 211 -6.75 -24.34 -10.49
N ARG A 212 -7.82 -24.71 -11.19
CA ARG A 212 -9.06 -25.26 -10.61
C ARG A 212 -9.24 -26.69 -11.10
N GLY A 213 -9.33 -27.64 -10.17
CA GLY A 213 -9.77 -28.99 -10.49
C GLY A 213 -11.27 -29.03 -10.78
N ASP A 214 -11.65 -29.50 -11.97
CA ASP A 214 -13.03 -29.86 -12.33
C ASP A 214 -13.08 -31.34 -12.76
N ASP A 215 -14.30 -31.87 -12.97
CA ASP A 215 -14.54 -33.26 -13.36
C ASP A 215 -13.98 -33.62 -14.77
N TYR A 216 -13.44 -32.66 -15.53
CA TYR A 216 -13.00 -32.83 -16.93
C TYR A 216 -11.50 -32.56 -17.20
N GLY A 217 -10.68 -32.37 -16.16
CA GLY A 217 -9.21 -32.27 -16.30
C GLY A 217 -8.59 -30.93 -15.91
N GLY A 218 -9.39 -30.01 -15.37
CA GLY A 218 -8.96 -28.76 -14.74
C GLY A 218 -8.62 -27.63 -15.73
N ARG A 219 -8.89 -26.39 -15.31
CA ARG A 219 -8.58 -25.16 -16.05
C ARG A 219 -7.43 -24.42 -15.37
N THR A 220 -6.46 -23.94 -16.16
CA THR A 220 -5.37 -23.06 -15.70
C THR A 220 -5.49 -21.72 -16.39
N ASP A 221 -5.77 -20.67 -15.64
CA ASP A 221 -5.82 -19.31 -16.14
C ASP A 221 -4.57 -18.55 -15.72
N PHE A 222 -3.92 -17.85 -16.66
CA PHE A 222 -2.75 -17.01 -16.42
C PHE A 222 -3.14 -15.55 -16.46
N TYR A 223 -2.57 -14.75 -15.57
CA TYR A 223 -2.74 -13.30 -15.58
C TYR A 223 -1.52 -12.61 -14.97
N THR A 224 -1.25 -11.38 -15.40
CA THR A 224 -0.26 -10.54 -14.74
C THR A 224 -0.79 -10.12 -13.37
N SER A 225 -0.10 -10.53 -12.31
CA SER A 225 -0.46 -10.19 -10.92
C SER A 225 0.29 -8.98 -10.38
N SER A 226 1.45 -8.65 -10.94
CA SER A 226 2.29 -7.55 -10.50
C SER A 226 3.23 -7.06 -11.60
N TRP A 227 3.62 -5.79 -11.53
CA TRP A 227 4.67 -5.17 -12.33
C TRP A 227 5.75 -4.64 -11.38
N VAL A 228 6.96 -5.16 -11.54
CA VAL A 228 8.09 -4.79 -10.68
C VAL A 228 8.75 -3.50 -11.15
N LEU A 229 9.35 -2.76 -10.21
CA LEU A 229 10.01 -1.49 -10.50
C LEU A 229 11.26 -1.73 -11.37
N ASN A 230 11.31 -1.15 -12.56
CA ASN A 230 12.44 -1.30 -13.48
C ASN A 230 13.42 -0.14 -13.42
N SER A 231 12.92 1.08 -13.22
CA SER A 231 13.77 2.26 -13.08
C SER A 231 13.10 3.39 -12.31
N ILE A 232 13.93 4.18 -11.63
CA ILE A 232 13.58 5.49 -11.09
C ILE A 232 14.43 6.54 -11.78
N VAL A 233 13.80 7.58 -12.31
CA VAL A 233 14.47 8.77 -12.83
C VAL A 233 14.08 9.95 -11.94
N SER A 234 15.08 10.62 -11.37
CA SER A 234 14.86 11.81 -10.55
C SER A 234 14.09 12.89 -11.31
N ALA A 235 13.35 13.75 -10.60
CA ALA A 235 12.62 14.89 -11.19
C ALA A 235 13.52 15.78 -12.07
N THR A 236 14.77 15.97 -11.67
CA THR A 236 15.78 16.74 -12.41
C THR A 236 16.41 15.97 -13.58
N LYS A 237 16.07 14.69 -13.77
CA LYS A 237 16.66 13.75 -14.75
C LYS A 237 18.17 13.57 -14.62
N LEU A 238 18.72 13.81 -13.43
CA LEU A 238 20.16 13.68 -13.14
C LEU A 238 20.56 12.27 -12.76
N ASP A 239 19.69 11.64 -11.98
CA ASP A 239 19.93 10.33 -11.43
C ASP A 239 18.95 9.33 -12.01
N THR A 240 19.50 8.19 -12.41
CA THR A 240 18.73 7.02 -12.81
C THR A 240 19.20 5.83 -11.99
N ILE A 241 18.24 5.18 -11.34
CA ILE A 241 18.44 3.92 -10.64
C ILE A 241 17.71 2.85 -11.44
N SER A 242 18.38 1.75 -11.77
CA SER A 242 17.82 0.65 -12.56
C SER A 242 17.85 -0.66 -11.79
N PHE A 243 16.86 -1.51 -12.07
CA PHE A 243 16.62 -2.75 -11.36
C PHE A 243 16.59 -3.90 -12.37
N SER A 244 17.15 -5.04 -11.98
CA SER A 244 17.10 -6.28 -12.75
C SER A 244 16.65 -7.42 -11.86
N TYR A 245 15.96 -8.39 -12.46
CA TYR A 245 15.28 -9.46 -11.74
C TYR A 245 15.67 -10.83 -12.29
N SER A 246 15.64 -11.82 -11.40
CA SER A 246 15.65 -13.24 -11.75
C SER A 246 14.25 -13.81 -11.57
N SER A 247 13.92 -14.88 -12.27
CA SER A 247 12.60 -15.51 -12.16
C SER A 247 12.67 -16.83 -11.40
N GLN A 248 11.71 -17.00 -10.49
CA GLN A 248 11.51 -18.22 -9.73
C GLN A 248 10.04 -18.66 -9.85
N SER A 249 9.79 -19.97 -9.89
CA SER A 249 8.42 -20.52 -9.99
C SER A 249 7.96 -20.96 -8.62
N ASN A 250 7.03 -20.21 -8.04
CA ASN A 250 6.56 -20.39 -6.67
C ASN A 250 5.20 -21.09 -6.68
N ASN A 251 5.18 -22.38 -6.37
CA ASN A 251 3.94 -23.12 -6.21
C ASN A 251 3.39 -22.89 -4.80
N GLY A 252 2.22 -22.26 -4.72
CA GLY A 252 1.46 -22.09 -3.48
C GLY A 252 0.92 -23.41 -2.93
N PRO A 253 0.50 -23.43 -1.66
CA PRO A 253 -0.17 -24.59 -1.08
C PRO A 253 -1.54 -24.85 -1.72
N TYR A 254 -2.02 -26.09 -1.65
CA TYR A 254 -3.39 -26.40 -2.07
C TYR A 254 -4.40 -25.80 -1.09
N GLU A 255 -5.23 -24.90 -1.59
CA GLU A 255 -6.36 -24.36 -0.85
C GLU A 255 -7.59 -25.25 -1.06
N ARG A 256 -8.23 -25.64 0.05
CA ARG A 256 -9.48 -26.39 0.04
C ARG A 256 -10.67 -25.46 0.18
N SER A 257 -11.66 -25.65 -0.68
CA SER A 257 -12.99 -25.06 -0.58
C SER A 257 -14.05 -26.15 -0.73
N ASP A 258 -14.89 -26.30 0.29
CA ASP A 258 -15.99 -27.26 0.26
C ASP A 258 -17.30 -26.59 -0.16
N THR A 259 -18.08 -27.33 -0.93
CA THR A 259 -19.44 -26.99 -1.36
C THR A 259 -20.40 -28.12 -0.96
N TRP A 260 -21.60 -27.78 -0.50
CA TRP A 260 -22.65 -28.75 -0.23
C TRP A 260 -23.92 -28.32 -0.96
N VAL A 261 -24.38 -29.14 -1.90
CA VAL A 261 -25.57 -28.86 -2.72
C VAL A 261 -26.75 -29.65 -2.18
N VAL A 262 -27.88 -28.99 -2.00
CA VAL A 262 -29.14 -29.62 -1.58
C VAL A 262 -30.24 -29.25 -2.57
N ASP A 263 -30.78 -30.24 -3.27
CA ASP A 263 -31.94 -30.08 -4.15
C ASP A 263 -33.20 -30.65 -3.48
N ASP A 264 -34.18 -29.80 -3.20
CA ASP A 264 -35.47 -30.19 -2.63
C ASP A 264 -36.66 -29.58 -3.40
N TYR A 265 -37.89 -30.04 -3.14
CA TYR A 265 -39.07 -29.60 -3.89
C TYR A 265 -39.73 -28.37 -3.25
N ILE A 266 -40.22 -27.41 -4.05
CA ILE A 266 -40.97 -26.25 -3.52
C ILE A 266 -42.47 -26.29 -3.84
N ASP A 267 -42.85 -26.77 -5.02
CA ASP A 267 -44.26 -26.85 -5.45
C ASP A 267 -44.69 -28.30 -5.74
N ASN A 268 -46.00 -28.57 -5.63
CA ASN A 268 -46.60 -29.77 -6.21
C ASN A 268 -46.78 -29.52 -7.73
N ILE A 269 -46.75 -30.59 -8.54
CA ILE A 269 -46.96 -30.53 -10.00
C ILE A 269 -48.18 -29.65 -10.34
N ASP A 270 -48.00 -28.66 -11.24
CA ASP A 270 -49.12 -28.02 -11.92
C ASP A 270 -49.70 -29.03 -12.94
N ILE A 271 -50.77 -29.74 -12.55
CA ILE A 271 -51.50 -30.65 -13.42
C ILE A 271 -52.59 -29.83 -14.14
N PRO A 272 -52.55 -29.66 -15.48
CA PRO A 272 -53.64 -29.05 -16.21
C PRO A 272 -54.94 -29.82 -15.96
N SER A 273 -56.04 -29.10 -15.77
CA SER A 273 -57.37 -29.65 -15.51
C SER A 273 -57.76 -30.69 -16.58
N GLY A 274 -57.59 -31.97 -16.28
CA GLY A 274 -57.87 -33.10 -17.17
C GLY A 274 -56.79 -34.20 -17.26
N GLY A 275 -55.60 -34.00 -16.66
CA GLY A 275 -54.53 -35.01 -16.64
C GLY A 275 -54.81 -36.23 -15.74
N CYS A 276 -54.18 -37.37 -16.02
CA CYS A 276 -54.32 -38.61 -15.24
C CYS A 276 -53.80 -38.44 -13.80
N THR A 277 -54.60 -38.80 -12.79
CA THR A 277 -54.31 -38.59 -11.37
C THR A 277 -53.54 -39.73 -10.68
N THR A 278 -53.08 -40.74 -11.42
CA THR A 278 -52.43 -41.91 -10.79
C THR A 278 -50.98 -41.58 -10.43
N ALA A 279 -50.75 -41.43 -9.13
CA ALA A 279 -49.48 -41.14 -8.48
C ALA A 279 -48.37 -42.21 -8.63
N ASP A 280 -48.61 -43.30 -9.37
CA ASP A 280 -47.74 -44.48 -9.38
C ASP A 280 -46.43 -44.34 -10.18
N GLY A 281 -46.24 -43.24 -10.93
CA GLY A 281 -45.00 -42.97 -11.68
C GLY A 281 -43.98 -42.05 -10.98
N PHE A 282 -44.35 -41.40 -9.87
CA PHE A 282 -43.53 -40.36 -9.20
C PHE A 282 -42.99 -40.78 -7.81
N THR A 283 -43.26 -42.01 -7.39
CA THR A 283 -42.85 -42.58 -6.09
C THR A 283 -41.42 -43.13 -6.13
N GLY A 284 -40.43 -42.24 -6.22
CA GLY A 284 -39.02 -42.65 -6.19
C GLY A 284 -37.99 -41.52 -6.13
N TYR A 285 -38.40 -40.28 -6.39
CA TYR A 285 -37.50 -39.14 -6.35
C TYR A 285 -37.44 -38.57 -4.93
N THR A 286 -36.29 -38.77 -4.28
CA THR A 286 -35.94 -38.19 -2.98
C THR A 286 -35.13 -36.91 -3.21
N TYR A 287 -35.08 -35.98 -2.23
CA TYR A 287 -34.13 -34.87 -2.26
C TYR A 287 -32.69 -35.40 -2.47
N SER A 288 -31.84 -34.63 -3.17
CA SER A 288 -30.40 -34.92 -3.25
C SER A 288 -29.62 -34.02 -2.30
N SER A 289 -28.51 -34.55 -1.80
CA SER A 289 -27.60 -33.84 -0.91
C SER A 289 -26.18 -34.29 -1.22
N ASP A 290 -25.45 -33.47 -1.96
CA ASP A 290 -24.13 -33.79 -2.47
C ASP A 290 -23.07 -32.88 -1.83
N TYR A 291 -22.08 -33.51 -1.19
CA TYR A 291 -20.93 -32.83 -0.62
C TYR A 291 -19.73 -33.01 -1.54
N SER A 292 -19.07 -31.90 -1.90
CA SER A 292 -17.86 -31.92 -2.71
C SER A 292 -16.79 -30.99 -2.13
N SER A 293 -15.53 -31.37 -2.37
CA SER A 293 -14.37 -30.56 -2.04
C SER A 293 -13.65 -30.18 -3.33
N THR A 294 -13.48 -28.88 -3.54
CA THR A 294 -12.68 -28.32 -4.62
C THR A 294 -11.32 -27.88 -4.08
N PHE A 295 -10.30 -28.00 -4.92
CA PHE A 295 -8.94 -27.65 -4.58
C PHE A 295 -8.39 -26.72 -5.62
N SER A 296 -7.75 -25.66 -5.16
CA SER A 296 -7.07 -24.71 -6.01
C SER A 296 -5.62 -24.55 -5.61
N GLN A 297 -4.78 -24.30 -6.60
CA GLN A 297 -3.38 -23.97 -6.38
C GLN A 297 -3.04 -22.76 -7.22
N SER A 298 -2.39 -21.79 -6.57
CA SER A 298 -1.76 -20.67 -7.28
C SER A 298 -0.30 -21.01 -7.54
N THR A 299 0.16 -20.73 -8.76
CA THR A 299 1.59 -20.72 -9.09
C THR A 299 1.96 -19.32 -9.52
N THR A 300 2.96 -18.72 -8.89
CA THR A 300 3.44 -17.37 -9.23
C THR A 300 4.85 -17.47 -9.79
N PHE A 301 5.06 -16.93 -10.99
CA PHE A 301 6.38 -16.70 -11.55
C PHE A 301 6.89 -15.37 -11.03
N SER A 302 7.57 -15.39 -9.87
CA SER A 302 8.03 -14.17 -9.21
C SER A 302 9.20 -13.53 -9.94
N LYS A 303 9.38 -12.24 -9.71
CA LYS A 303 10.51 -11.44 -10.14
C LYS A 303 11.31 -11.07 -8.90
N ASP A 304 12.25 -11.93 -8.57
CA ASP A 304 13.13 -11.74 -7.42
C ASP A 304 14.25 -10.79 -7.80
N ILE A 305 14.43 -9.70 -7.05
CA ILE A 305 15.45 -8.69 -7.36
C ILE A 305 16.83 -9.35 -7.42
N ASN A 306 17.57 -9.08 -8.50
CA ASN A 306 18.90 -9.64 -8.74
C ASN A 306 19.96 -8.57 -8.53
N GLU A 307 19.77 -7.38 -9.11
CA GLU A 307 20.73 -6.28 -9.02
C GLU A 307 20.04 -4.92 -9.14
N ILE A 308 20.53 -3.94 -8.37
CA ILE A 308 20.17 -2.52 -8.48
C ILE A 308 21.42 -1.75 -8.83
N ASN A 309 21.38 -1.00 -9.94
CA ASN A 309 22.46 -0.15 -10.39
C ASN A 309 22.10 1.32 -10.20
N PHE A 310 23.06 2.10 -9.71
CA PHE A 310 22.94 3.54 -9.54
C PHE A 310 24.30 4.20 -9.84
N LYS A 311 24.33 5.53 -9.89
CA LYS A 311 25.47 6.30 -10.42
C LYS A 311 26.83 5.91 -9.81
N ASN A 312 26.87 5.65 -8.50
CA ASN A 312 28.09 5.45 -7.71
C ASN A 312 28.28 4.02 -7.18
N GLY A 313 27.44 3.07 -7.59
CA GLY A 313 27.54 1.70 -7.09
C GLY A 313 26.44 0.77 -7.57
N ARG A 314 26.44 -0.43 -7.00
CA ARG A 314 25.39 -1.42 -7.21
C ARG A 314 25.12 -2.25 -5.97
N VAL A 315 23.91 -2.76 -5.86
CA VAL A 315 23.51 -3.74 -4.84
C VAL A 315 23.17 -5.05 -5.55
N VAL A 316 23.79 -6.15 -5.15
CA VAL A 316 23.60 -7.47 -5.74
C VAL A 316 22.96 -8.41 -4.72
N PHE A 317 21.93 -9.13 -5.14
CA PHE A 317 21.17 -10.09 -4.33
C PHE A 317 21.57 -11.51 -4.73
N ILE A 318 22.06 -12.28 -3.77
CA ILE A 318 22.65 -13.60 -4.00
C ILE A 318 21.72 -14.67 -3.44
N LEU A 319 21.22 -15.53 -4.31
CA LEU A 319 20.44 -16.71 -3.93
C LEU A 319 21.31 -17.77 -3.23
N ASP A 320 20.68 -18.57 -2.38
CA ASP A 320 21.31 -19.71 -1.72
C ASP A 320 21.70 -20.80 -2.72
N SER A 321 22.82 -21.47 -2.46
CA SER A 321 23.27 -22.64 -3.21
C SER A 321 22.36 -23.86 -3.02
N LEU A 322 21.57 -23.89 -1.93
CA LEU A 322 20.67 -24.98 -1.60
C LEU A 322 19.22 -24.61 -1.97
N VAL A 323 18.53 -25.59 -2.53
CA VAL A 323 17.08 -25.48 -2.76
C VAL A 323 16.32 -25.46 -1.43
N ARG A 324 15.26 -24.67 -1.40
CA ARG A 324 14.32 -24.58 -0.29
C ARG A 324 13.66 -25.94 -0.02
N GLN A 325 13.55 -26.31 1.25
CA GLN A 325 13.02 -27.61 1.70
C GLN A 325 11.52 -27.57 2.04
N ASP A 326 10.89 -26.41 1.98
CA ASP A 326 9.46 -26.22 2.17
C ASP A 326 8.66 -26.40 0.88
N PHE A 327 9.33 -26.76 -0.22
CA PHE A 327 8.72 -27.28 -1.43
C PHE A 327 9.02 -28.76 -1.58
N GLY A 328 8.08 -29.52 -2.14
CA GLY A 328 8.30 -30.93 -2.46
C GLY A 328 9.51 -31.14 -3.38
N ALA A 329 9.93 -32.40 -3.57
CA ALA A 329 11.19 -32.80 -4.21
C ALA A 329 11.39 -32.35 -5.69
N THR A 330 10.40 -31.70 -6.33
CA THR A 330 10.41 -31.28 -7.74
C THR A 330 10.78 -29.81 -7.95
N ASN A 331 11.15 -29.07 -6.91
CA ASN A 331 11.34 -27.61 -6.98
C ASN A 331 12.83 -27.19 -7.01
N SER A 332 13.11 -26.08 -7.71
CA SER A 332 14.41 -25.41 -7.81
C SER A 332 14.47 -24.06 -7.07
N ASN A 333 13.43 -23.69 -6.31
CA ASN A 333 13.40 -22.43 -5.58
C ASN A 333 14.54 -22.28 -4.55
N MET A 334 15.11 -21.08 -4.47
CA MET A 334 16.20 -20.73 -3.56
C MET A 334 15.79 -19.56 -2.65
N ALA A 335 16.31 -19.55 -1.42
CA ALA A 335 16.18 -18.42 -0.50
C ALA A 335 17.21 -17.33 -0.85
N LEU A 336 17.02 -16.10 -0.38
CA LEU A 336 18.02 -15.04 -0.48
C LEU A 336 19.12 -15.28 0.56
N ALA A 337 20.32 -15.64 0.14
CA ALA A 337 21.43 -15.90 1.07
C ALA A 337 22.14 -14.62 1.52
N ALA A 338 22.38 -13.68 0.60
CA ALA A 338 23.11 -12.47 0.91
C ALA A 338 22.77 -11.28 0.03
N ILE A 339 23.00 -10.08 0.54
CA ILE A 339 22.98 -8.81 -0.19
C ILE A 339 24.38 -8.21 -0.12
N LYS A 340 24.95 -7.87 -1.29
CA LYS A 340 26.29 -7.30 -1.40
C LYS A 340 26.21 -5.90 -1.98
N VAL A 341 26.81 -4.93 -1.29
CA VAL A 341 26.87 -3.55 -1.73
C VAL A 341 28.27 -3.28 -2.28
N TYR A 342 28.32 -2.87 -3.54
CA TYR A 342 29.53 -2.50 -4.22
C TYR A 342 29.56 -1.00 -4.45
N GLU A 343 30.65 -0.39 -4.03
CA GLU A 343 31.04 0.95 -4.44
C GLU A 343 31.73 0.84 -5.80
N LYS A 344 31.31 1.68 -6.74
CA LYS A 344 31.98 1.79 -8.03
C LYS A 344 32.98 2.95 -7.95
N GLY A 345 34.24 2.60 -7.73
CA GLY A 345 35.34 3.57 -7.75
C GLY A 345 35.60 4.11 -9.15
N TYR A 346 36.26 5.26 -9.19
CA TYR A 346 36.48 6.05 -10.42
C TYR A 346 37.42 5.39 -11.44
N ASN A 347 38.24 4.41 -11.05
CA ASN A 347 39.11 3.64 -11.95
C ASN A 347 39.09 2.11 -11.65
N VAL A 348 38.05 1.45 -12.21
CA VAL A 348 37.97 0.06 -12.71
C VAL A 348 38.17 -1.15 -11.76
N ALA A 349 37.91 -1.03 -10.47
CA ALA A 349 37.49 -2.20 -9.69
C ALA A 349 36.35 -1.84 -8.75
N GLU A 350 35.24 -2.57 -8.85
CA GLU A 350 34.17 -2.49 -7.87
C GLU A 350 34.71 -2.95 -6.52
N ARG A 351 34.48 -2.16 -5.48
CA ARG A 351 34.88 -2.49 -4.12
C ARG A 351 33.66 -2.94 -3.33
N LEU A 352 33.71 -4.17 -2.81
CA LEU A 352 32.71 -4.65 -1.87
C LEU A 352 32.85 -3.87 -0.56
N ILE A 353 31.82 -3.10 -0.20
CA ILE A 353 31.82 -2.28 1.02
C ILE A 353 30.95 -2.87 2.13
N ARG A 354 30.03 -3.77 1.79
CA ARG A 354 29.12 -4.40 2.76
C ARG A 354 28.62 -5.75 2.26
N THR A 355 28.56 -6.72 3.17
CA THR A 355 27.84 -7.99 2.95
C THR A 355 26.82 -8.20 4.05
N ILE A 356 25.57 -8.43 3.67
CA ILE A 356 24.45 -8.67 4.58
C ILE A 356 24.03 -10.11 4.35
N ASN A 357 24.34 -11.01 5.30
CA ASN A 357 23.98 -12.42 5.19
C ASN A 357 22.69 -12.71 5.96
N LEU A 358 21.80 -13.46 5.33
CA LEU A 358 20.53 -13.92 5.91
C LEU A 358 20.66 -15.41 6.24
N HIS A 359 20.43 -15.77 7.50
CA HIS A 359 20.57 -17.15 7.97
C HIS A 359 19.19 -17.75 8.18
N HIS A 360 18.92 -18.87 7.53
CA HIS A 360 17.61 -19.49 7.51
C HIS A 360 17.59 -20.89 8.16
N SER A 361 16.43 -21.25 8.69
CA SER A 361 16.04 -22.63 8.99
C SER A 361 14.56 -22.82 8.65
N TYR A 362 13.86 -23.73 9.33
CA TYR A 362 12.47 -24.05 9.03
C TYR A 362 11.64 -24.17 10.31
N PHE A 363 10.40 -23.70 10.25
CA PHE A 363 9.35 -24.20 11.14
C PHE A 363 9.01 -25.63 10.73
N ILE A 364 8.86 -26.55 11.70
CA ILE A 364 8.66 -27.98 11.45
C ILE A 364 7.52 -28.49 12.32
N SER A 365 6.49 -29.11 11.71
CA SER A 365 5.38 -29.79 12.41
C SER A 365 5.35 -31.31 12.24
N GLY A 366 6.33 -31.89 11.55
CA GLY A 366 6.47 -33.33 11.32
C GLY A 366 7.83 -33.70 10.72
N THR A 367 7.96 -34.87 10.08
CA THR A 367 9.23 -35.34 9.50
C THR A 367 9.40 -35.06 8.00
N ASN A 368 8.34 -34.62 7.30
CA ASN A 368 8.31 -34.53 5.84
C ASN A 368 8.47 -33.08 5.36
N ALA A 369 9.01 -32.87 4.14
CA ALA A 369 9.21 -31.54 3.52
C ALA A 369 7.93 -30.67 3.53
N ASN A 370 6.80 -31.32 3.34
CA ASN A 370 5.43 -30.79 3.38
C ASN A 370 5.01 -30.11 4.70
N SER A 371 5.74 -30.39 5.79
CA SER A 371 5.53 -29.79 7.12
C SER A 371 6.50 -28.64 7.43
N LYS A 372 7.37 -28.28 6.48
CA LYS A 372 8.38 -27.24 6.63
C LYS A 372 7.87 -25.90 6.10
N ARG A 373 8.29 -24.80 6.72
CA ARG A 373 8.13 -23.43 6.21
C ARG A 373 9.42 -22.65 6.47
N LEU A 374 9.98 -21.99 5.45
CA LEU A 374 11.23 -21.23 5.60
C LEU A 374 11.10 -20.19 6.73
N ARG A 375 12.13 -20.09 7.56
CA ARG A 375 12.23 -19.19 8.71
C ARG A 375 13.54 -18.44 8.68
N LEU A 376 13.51 -17.13 8.91
CA LEU A 376 14.70 -16.29 9.09
C LEU A 376 15.15 -16.37 10.55
N ASP A 377 16.37 -16.81 10.83
CA ASP A 377 16.86 -16.93 12.21
C ASP A 377 17.71 -15.72 12.64
N SER A 378 18.52 -15.18 11.73
CA SER A 378 19.40 -14.05 12.04
C SER A 378 19.88 -13.33 10.78
N ILE A 379 20.31 -12.09 10.97
CA ILE A 379 20.97 -11.26 9.96
C ILE A 379 22.34 -10.87 10.48
N THR A 380 23.37 -11.01 9.66
CA THR A 380 24.73 -10.52 9.97
C THR A 380 25.17 -9.51 8.92
N ILE A 381 25.59 -8.33 9.35
CA ILE A 381 26.14 -7.29 8.48
C ILE A 381 27.65 -7.26 8.69
N ASN A 382 28.38 -7.55 7.63
CA ASN A 382 29.82 -7.59 7.60
C ASN A 382 30.35 -6.37 6.84
N GLY A 383 31.45 -5.81 7.33
CA GLY A 383 32.17 -4.72 6.69
C GLY A 383 32.96 -5.17 5.46
N SER A 384 33.70 -4.22 4.88
CA SER A 384 34.59 -4.47 3.74
C SER A 384 35.72 -5.47 4.05
N ASP A 385 36.08 -5.65 5.32
CA ASP A 385 37.06 -6.62 5.83
C ASP A 385 36.50 -8.05 5.98
N GLY A 386 35.19 -8.23 5.77
CA GLY A 386 34.49 -9.50 5.96
C GLY A 386 34.18 -9.85 7.42
N LEU A 387 34.57 -9.02 8.39
CA LEU A 387 34.27 -9.25 9.81
C LEU A 387 32.82 -8.87 10.13
N VAL A 388 32.17 -9.67 10.98
CA VAL A 388 30.80 -9.40 11.44
C VAL A 388 30.81 -8.15 12.32
N SER A 389 30.16 -7.10 11.84
CA SER A 389 30.10 -5.80 12.52
C SER A 389 28.77 -5.60 13.26
N SER A 390 27.68 -6.18 12.75
CA SER A 390 26.36 -6.13 13.37
C SER A 390 25.63 -7.47 13.23
N LYS A 391 24.88 -7.88 14.25
CA LYS A 391 24.06 -9.10 14.22
C LYS A 391 22.68 -8.87 14.81
N TYR A 392 21.65 -9.25 14.08
CA TYR A 392 20.28 -9.39 14.57
C TYR A 392 19.98 -10.88 14.77
N LYS A 393 19.25 -11.24 15.82
CA LYS A 393 18.73 -12.60 16.03
C LYS A 393 17.23 -12.53 16.24
N LEU A 394 16.50 -13.48 15.67
CA LEU A 394 15.04 -13.54 15.69
C LEU A 394 14.59 -14.78 16.49
N GLU A 395 13.60 -14.61 17.36
CA GLU A 395 12.96 -15.70 18.08
C GLU A 395 11.45 -15.65 17.86
N TYR A 396 10.83 -16.83 17.72
CA TYR A 396 9.43 -16.98 17.32
C TYR A 396 8.65 -17.81 18.33
N ASN A 397 7.32 -17.68 18.33
CA ASN A 397 6.44 -18.51 19.12
C ASN A 397 6.30 -19.90 18.48
N THR A 398 6.91 -20.91 19.11
CA THR A 398 6.84 -22.31 18.68
C THR A 398 6.03 -23.17 19.65
N SER A 399 5.16 -22.57 20.47
CA SER A 399 4.32 -23.29 21.44
C SER A 399 3.27 -24.17 20.74
N SER A 400 2.83 -23.75 19.56
CA SER A 400 1.95 -24.48 18.65
C SER A 400 2.65 -24.60 17.30
N SER A 401 2.51 -25.75 16.64
CA SER A 401 3.10 -25.98 15.32
C SER A 401 2.07 -25.74 14.22
N LEU A 402 2.42 -24.95 13.20
CA LEU A 402 1.56 -24.74 12.03
C LEU A 402 1.30 -26.08 11.31
N PRO A 403 0.07 -26.33 10.83
CA PRO A 403 -0.21 -27.52 10.04
C PRO A 403 0.58 -27.50 8.72
N ALA A 404 0.77 -28.70 8.15
CA ALA A 404 1.37 -28.86 6.83
C ALA A 404 0.67 -27.97 5.81
N ALA A 405 1.43 -27.10 5.14
CA ALA A 405 0.92 -26.21 4.10
C ALA A 405 0.85 -26.93 2.75
N TYR A 406 1.89 -27.69 2.43
CA TYR A 406 2.05 -28.35 1.14
C TYR A 406 1.69 -29.81 1.29
N VAL A 407 0.68 -30.28 0.59
CA VAL A 407 0.32 -31.71 0.57
C VAL A 407 0.39 -32.20 -0.86
N ASN A 408 0.99 -33.38 -1.07
CA ASN A 408 1.22 -33.93 -2.42
C ASN A 408 -0.07 -34.40 -3.11
N THR A 409 -1.21 -34.35 -2.42
CA THR A 409 -2.54 -34.72 -2.91
C THR A 409 -3.58 -33.81 -2.27
N SER A 410 -4.56 -33.36 -3.04
CA SER A 410 -5.72 -32.57 -2.62
C SER A 410 -6.38 -33.08 -1.32
N ALA A 411 -6.48 -34.40 -1.13
CA ALA A 411 -7.13 -35.05 0.01
C ALA A 411 -6.61 -34.70 1.42
N ASN A 412 -5.49 -33.97 1.56
CA ASN A 412 -4.86 -33.67 2.85
C ASN A 412 -4.77 -32.18 3.21
N ALA A 413 -5.39 -31.29 2.41
CA ALA A 413 -5.39 -29.85 2.73
C ALA A 413 -6.12 -29.59 4.05
N SER A 414 -5.46 -28.85 4.96
CA SER A 414 -5.94 -28.67 6.33
C SER A 414 -7.26 -27.89 6.40
N THR A 415 -8.21 -28.38 7.19
CA THR A 415 -9.48 -27.71 7.53
C THR A 415 -9.36 -26.83 8.77
N ALA A 416 -8.21 -26.83 9.44
CA ALA A 416 -7.97 -26.19 10.73
C ALA A 416 -7.79 -24.66 10.64
N LYS A 417 -8.64 -23.97 9.88
CA LYS A 417 -8.59 -22.52 9.64
C LYS A 417 -9.84 -21.81 10.12
N ASP A 418 -9.69 -20.60 10.65
CA ASP A 418 -10.81 -19.69 10.88
C ASP A 418 -11.34 -19.09 9.55
N LEU A 419 -12.33 -18.19 9.63
CA LEU A 419 -12.86 -17.50 8.44
C LEU A 419 -11.84 -16.60 7.73
N TRP A 420 -10.80 -16.13 8.42
CA TRP A 420 -9.76 -15.25 7.89
C TRP A 420 -8.49 -15.99 7.44
N GLY A 421 -8.49 -17.33 7.55
CA GLY A 421 -7.41 -18.21 7.14
C GLY A 421 -6.34 -18.47 8.21
N TYR A 422 -6.48 -17.94 9.42
CA TYR A 422 -5.55 -18.20 10.52
C TYR A 422 -5.77 -19.58 11.12
N TYR A 423 -4.69 -20.17 11.65
CA TYR A 423 -4.73 -21.49 12.25
C TYR A 423 -5.60 -21.48 13.52
N ASN A 424 -6.62 -22.33 13.58
CA ASN A 424 -7.54 -22.42 14.73
C ASN A 424 -7.50 -23.77 15.46
N GLY A 425 -6.72 -24.73 14.98
CA GLY A 425 -6.60 -26.07 15.59
C GLY A 425 -7.83 -26.97 15.42
N SER A 426 -8.82 -26.58 14.60
CA SER A 426 -10.01 -27.39 14.35
C SER A 426 -9.68 -28.72 13.66
N ASN A 427 -10.40 -29.78 14.02
CA ASN A 427 -10.33 -31.10 13.40
C ASN A 427 -11.58 -31.44 12.57
N SER A 428 -12.38 -30.44 12.21
CA SER A 428 -13.59 -30.63 11.41
C SER A 428 -13.28 -31.24 10.04
N GLN A 429 -14.18 -32.07 9.53
CA GLN A 429 -14.01 -32.73 8.23
C GLN A 429 -14.37 -31.83 7.04
N THR A 430 -15.05 -30.71 7.31
CA THR A 430 -15.52 -29.72 6.34
C THR A 430 -15.21 -28.30 6.82
N THR A 431 -15.02 -27.38 5.88
CA THR A 431 -14.87 -25.94 6.13
C THR A 431 -16.18 -25.15 6.01
N ILE A 432 -17.31 -25.83 5.78
CA ILE A 432 -18.66 -25.25 5.71
C ILE A 432 -19.19 -24.98 7.12
N PRO A 433 -19.63 -23.74 7.43
CA PRO A 433 -20.27 -23.44 8.71
C PRO A 433 -21.53 -24.28 8.96
N GLY A 434 -21.65 -24.83 10.17
CA GLY A 434 -22.76 -25.72 10.56
C GLY A 434 -24.12 -25.03 10.67
N ARG A 435 -25.17 -25.63 10.11
CA ARG A 435 -26.57 -25.14 10.22
C ARG A 435 -27.60 -26.27 10.00
N THR A 436 -28.82 -26.05 10.48
CA THR A 436 -29.97 -26.94 10.24
C THR A 436 -30.92 -26.29 9.25
N ILE A 437 -31.35 -27.04 8.24
CA ILE A 437 -32.22 -26.57 7.17
C ILE A 437 -33.41 -27.49 7.00
N ASP A 438 -34.53 -26.90 6.59
CA ASP A 438 -35.73 -27.63 6.20
C ASP A 438 -35.65 -28.05 4.73
N VAL A 439 -35.96 -29.31 4.44
CA VAL A 439 -36.03 -29.89 3.08
C VAL A 439 -37.38 -30.57 2.86
N LYS A 440 -37.94 -30.45 1.66
CA LYS A 440 -39.12 -31.20 1.21
C LYS A 440 -38.68 -32.41 0.36
N PRO A 441 -38.74 -33.64 0.88
CA PRO A 441 -38.06 -34.79 0.29
C PRO A 441 -38.81 -35.37 -0.91
N THR A 442 -40.12 -35.14 -1.05
CA THR A 442 -40.93 -35.71 -2.12
C THR A 442 -41.76 -34.65 -2.85
N LEU A 443 -42.01 -34.92 -4.13
CA LEU A 443 -42.75 -34.05 -5.05
C LEU A 443 -44.24 -33.94 -4.71
N VAL A 444 -44.86 -34.99 -4.15
CA VAL A 444 -46.29 -35.03 -3.79
C VAL A 444 -46.46 -35.56 -2.36
N GLY A 445 -47.23 -34.84 -1.53
CA GLY A 445 -47.71 -35.31 -0.23
C GLY A 445 -46.66 -35.46 0.90
N GLY A 446 -45.40 -35.07 0.69
CA GLY A 446 -44.34 -35.18 1.70
C GLY A 446 -44.36 -34.08 2.77
N SER A 447 -44.04 -34.44 4.01
CA SER A 447 -43.75 -33.49 5.09
C SER A 447 -42.32 -32.98 5.01
N THR A 448 -42.12 -31.73 5.43
CA THR A 448 -40.80 -31.14 5.62
C THR A 448 -39.99 -31.90 6.67
N THR A 449 -38.71 -32.15 6.41
CA THR A 449 -37.75 -32.77 7.33
C THR A 449 -36.51 -31.88 7.49
N GLN A 450 -35.82 -31.99 8.61
CA GLN A 450 -34.61 -31.22 8.92
C GLN A 450 -33.34 -32.00 8.57
N VAL A 451 -32.37 -31.30 7.99
CA VAL A 451 -31.03 -31.82 7.68
C VAL A 451 -29.98 -30.84 8.21
N THR A 452 -28.90 -31.37 8.79
CA THR A 452 -27.76 -30.56 9.25
C THR A 452 -26.66 -30.58 8.19
N ILE A 453 -26.19 -29.40 7.81
CA ILE A 453 -25.12 -29.16 6.84
C ILE A 453 -23.94 -28.55 7.58
N GLY A 454 -22.70 -28.91 7.20
CA GLY A 454 -21.48 -28.29 7.75
C GLY A 454 -21.14 -28.71 9.19
N THR A 455 -20.29 -27.94 9.87
CA THR A 455 -19.90 -28.18 11.27
C THR A 455 -19.93 -26.88 12.07
N THR A 456 -20.69 -26.87 13.18
CA THR A 456 -20.80 -25.70 14.06
C THR A 456 -19.47 -25.44 14.75
N GLY A 457 -19.03 -24.18 14.76
CA GLY A 457 -17.78 -23.77 15.41
C GLY A 457 -16.50 -24.09 14.62
N ALA A 458 -16.59 -24.74 13.45
CA ALA A 458 -15.41 -25.18 12.67
C ALA A 458 -14.47 -24.04 12.24
N ARG A 459 -15.02 -22.83 12.08
CA ARG A 459 -14.33 -21.64 11.55
C ARG A 459 -14.12 -20.55 12.60
N GLU A 460 -14.31 -20.86 13.88
CA GLU A 460 -14.08 -19.91 14.98
C GLU A 460 -12.57 -19.66 15.18
N PRO A 461 -12.13 -18.42 15.44
CA PRO A 461 -10.75 -18.12 15.79
C PRO A 461 -10.31 -18.77 17.11
N ASN A 462 -9.01 -19.08 17.23
CA ASN A 462 -8.42 -19.58 18.47
C ASN A 462 -7.09 -18.89 18.79
N GLU A 463 -6.99 -18.25 19.95
CA GLU A 463 -5.86 -17.38 20.30
C GLU A 463 -4.53 -18.12 20.46
N SER A 464 -4.56 -19.39 20.90
CA SER A 464 -3.34 -20.18 21.09
C SER A 464 -2.77 -20.71 19.78
N TYR A 465 -3.63 -20.98 18.80
CA TYR A 465 -3.23 -21.50 17.49
C TYR A 465 -2.91 -20.39 16.49
N ALA A 466 -3.61 -19.25 16.56
CA ALA A 466 -3.35 -18.10 15.68
C ALA A 466 -1.95 -17.49 15.87
N GLN A 467 -1.34 -17.68 17.04
CA GLN A 467 0.02 -17.23 17.37
C GLN A 467 1.12 -18.20 16.94
N ALA A 468 0.80 -19.31 16.26
CA ALA A 468 1.81 -20.27 15.81
C ALA A 468 2.79 -19.65 14.81
N GLY A 469 4.08 -19.67 15.12
CA GLY A 469 5.15 -19.18 14.25
C GLY A 469 5.32 -17.66 14.20
N ILE A 470 4.55 -16.88 14.98
CA ILE A 470 4.71 -15.41 15.01
C ILE A 470 6.03 -14.99 15.67
N LEU A 471 6.62 -13.89 15.20
CA LEU A 471 7.82 -13.29 15.81
C LEU A 471 7.53 -12.93 17.26
N LYS A 472 8.43 -13.30 18.18
CA LYS A 472 8.31 -13.05 19.61
C LYS A 472 9.36 -12.05 20.11
N ARG A 473 10.57 -12.09 19.56
CA ARG A 473 11.69 -11.26 20.01
C ARG A 473 12.68 -10.95 18.89
N ILE A 474 13.25 -9.75 18.94
CA ILE A 474 14.39 -9.32 18.12
C ILE A 474 15.55 -8.94 19.04
N TYR A 475 16.71 -9.56 18.85
CA TYR A 475 17.97 -9.11 19.47
C TYR A 475 18.68 -8.15 18.52
N PHE A 476 19.20 -7.05 19.06
CA PHE A 476 19.86 -6.00 18.30
C PHE A 476 21.39 -6.13 18.36
N PRO A 477 22.11 -5.56 17.38
CA PRO A 477 23.57 -5.48 17.39
C PRO A 477 24.15 -4.81 18.64
N THR A 478 23.37 -3.97 19.31
CA THR A 478 23.75 -3.27 20.54
C THR A 478 23.84 -4.17 21.77
N GLY A 479 23.32 -5.40 21.69
CA GLY A 479 23.18 -6.33 22.81
C GLY A 479 21.83 -6.27 23.52
N GLY A 480 21.03 -5.22 23.27
CA GLY A 480 19.64 -5.13 23.71
C GLY A 480 18.69 -6.01 22.90
N PHE A 481 17.43 -6.09 23.33
CA PHE A 481 16.40 -6.84 22.62
C PHE A 481 14.99 -6.25 22.85
N THR A 482 14.06 -6.53 21.95
CA THR A 482 12.64 -6.17 22.08
C THR A 482 11.78 -7.43 22.05
N ASP A 483 10.85 -7.52 23.00
CA ASP A 483 9.79 -8.52 23.08
C ASP A 483 8.46 -7.98 22.56
N PHE A 484 7.71 -8.85 21.88
CA PHE A 484 6.35 -8.60 21.43
C PHE A 484 5.39 -9.62 22.05
N GLU A 485 4.32 -9.12 22.67
CA GLU A 485 3.18 -9.94 23.10
C GLU A 485 1.96 -9.60 22.26
N TYR A 486 1.24 -10.61 21.80
CA TYR A 486 0.06 -10.47 20.93
C TYR A 486 -1.19 -11.08 21.56
N GLU A 487 -2.35 -10.63 21.09
CA GLU A 487 -3.65 -11.25 21.36
C GLU A 487 -4.55 -11.16 20.11
N LEU A 488 -5.61 -11.96 20.04
CA LEU A 488 -6.57 -11.88 18.93
C LEU A 488 -7.38 -10.59 18.96
N ASN A 489 -7.84 -10.19 17.78
CA ASN A 489 -8.84 -9.14 17.65
C ASN A 489 -10.17 -9.55 18.31
N ARG A 490 -10.84 -8.57 18.93
CA ARG A 490 -12.11 -8.79 19.66
C ARG A 490 -13.12 -7.72 19.30
N TYR A 491 -14.37 -8.11 19.07
CA TYR A 491 -15.48 -7.22 18.78
C TYR A 491 -16.74 -7.64 19.52
N LYS A 492 -17.77 -6.79 19.49
CA LYS A 492 -19.11 -7.10 19.98
C LYS A 492 -20.03 -7.33 18.78
N ASP A 493 -20.79 -8.42 18.80
CA ASP A 493 -21.85 -8.65 17.81
C ASP A 493 -23.07 -7.75 18.09
N ASP A 494 -24.08 -7.81 17.21
CA ASP A 494 -25.30 -7.00 17.33
C ASP A 494 -26.10 -7.26 18.62
N ASN A 495 -25.81 -8.37 19.32
CA ASN A 495 -26.41 -8.73 20.59
C ASN A 495 -25.51 -8.39 21.80
N ASP A 496 -24.48 -7.57 21.61
CA ASP A 496 -23.49 -7.17 22.60
C ASP A 496 -22.59 -8.31 23.15
N ASN A 497 -22.57 -9.47 22.48
CA ASN A 497 -21.74 -10.59 22.90
C ASN A 497 -20.31 -10.42 22.42
N MET A 498 -19.35 -10.80 23.26
CA MET A 498 -17.94 -10.85 22.87
C MET A 498 -17.70 -11.93 21.82
N LYS A 499 -17.06 -11.52 20.72
CA LYS A 499 -16.60 -12.40 19.65
C LYS A 499 -15.13 -12.17 19.36
N LEU A 500 -14.45 -13.24 18.99
CA LEU A 500 -13.10 -13.18 18.43
C LEU A 500 -13.18 -12.97 16.93
N ALA A 501 -12.24 -12.22 16.37
CA ALA A 501 -12.04 -12.09 14.94
C ALA A 501 -10.63 -12.52 14.57
N GLY A 502 -10.42 -12.79 13.28
CA GLY A 502 -9.12 -13.13 12.75
C GLY A 502 -8.09 -12.00 12.91
N GLY A 503 -6.82 -12.39 12.86
CA GLY A 503 -5.69 -11.48 12.99
C GLY A 503 -5.33 -11.15 14.44
N LEU A 504 -4.05 -10.88 14.64
CA LEU A 504 -3.47 -10.52 15.93
C LEU A 504 -3.22 -9.01 16.03
N ARG A 505 -3.36 -8.49 17.24
CA ARG A 505 -2.96 -7.15 17.65
C ARG A 505 -1.92 -7.22 18.75
N VAL A 506 -1.06 -6.20 18.85
CA VAL A 506 -0.03 -6.14 19.89
C VAL A 506 -0.63 -5.77 21.24
N LYS A 507 -0.35 -6.57 22.25
CA LYS A 507 -0.74 -6.32 23.63
C LYS A 507 0.29 -5.46 24.36
N SER A 508 1.57 -5.76 24.13
CA SER A 508 2.68 -4.97 24.67
C SER A 508 3.97 -5.16 23.89
N ILE A 509 4.81 -4.13 23.93
CA ILE A 509 6.18 -4.13 23.42
C ILE A 509 7.10 -3.79 24.59
N SER A 510 8.09 -4.64 24.84
CA SER A 510 9.05 -4.45 25.94
C SER A 510 10.46 -4.36 25.39
N SER A 511 11.16 -3.26 25.63
CA SER A 511 12.48 -3.00 25.07
C SER A 511 13.54 -2.92 26.15
N TYR A 512 14.59 -3.73 25.98
CA TYR A 512 15.67 -3.97 26.94
C TYR A 512 16.98 -3.45 26.35
N THR A 513 17.76 -2.72 27.15
CA THR A 513 19.08 -2.22 26.75
C THR A 513 20.15 -3.31 26.80
N GLY A 514 19.90 -4.41 27.53
CA GLY A 514 20.79 -5.57 27.58
C GLY A 514 20.21 -6.73 28.42
N LEU A 515 20.94 -7.84 28.51
CA LEU A 515 20.54 -8.95 29.38
C LEU A 515 20.52 -8.50 30.85
N GLY A 516 19.38 -8.65 31.51
CA GLY A 516 19.18 -8.25 32.91
C GLY A 516 18.90 -6.77 33.14
N SER A 517 18.78 -5.95 32.08
CA SER A 517 18.32 -4.56 32.20
C SER A 517 16.81 -4.51 32.47
N ASP A 518 16.35 -3.47 33.18
CA ASP A 518 14.93 -3.18 33.26
C ASP A 518 14.39 -2.73 31.89
N PRO A 519 13.22 -3.24 31.46
CA PRO A 519 12.62 -2.84 30.21
C PRO A 519 11.83 -1.54 30.31
N VAL A 520 11.82 -0.78 29.22
CA VAL A 520 10.73 0.15 28.94
C VAL A 520 9.60 -0.64 28.31
N VAL A 521 8.43 -0.64 28.95
CA VAL A 521 7.27 -1.43 28.49
C VAL A 521 6.16 -0.51 28.01
N LYS A 522 5.78 -0.63 26.74
CA LYS A 522 4.57 -0.04 26.18
C LYS A 522 3.44 -1.06 26.22
N LYS A 523 2.32 -0.75 26.88
CA LYS A 523 1.11 -1.59 26.89
C LYS A 523 -0.03 -0.88 26.17
N TYR A 524 -0.75 -1.64 25.35
CA TYR A 524 -1.85 -1.12 24.55
C TYR A 524 -3.19 -1.63 25.10
N LYS A 525 -4.13 -0.71 25.31
CA LYS A 525 -5.50 -1.00 25.72
C LYS A 525 -6.45 -0.49 24.64
N TYR A 526 -7.30 -1.38 24.15
CA TYR A 526 -8.14 -1.14 22.99
C TYR A 526 -9.58 -0.87 23.37
N GLY A 527 -10.30 -0.12 22.53
CA GLY A 527 -11.71 0.16 22.69
C GLY A 527 -12.01 1.31 23.64
N GLU A 528 -13.21 1.86 23.50
CA GLU A 528 -13.72 2.89 24.42
C GLU A 528 -13.73 2.37 25.86
N GLY A 529 -13.30 3.21 26.80
CA GLY A 529 -13.15 2.83 28.21
C GLY A 529 -12.18 1.67 28.46
N GLU A 530 -11.27 1.38 27.53
CA GLU A 530 -10.33 0.24 27.61
C GLU A 530 -11.04 -1.14 27.67
N SER A 531 -12.25 -1.22 27.11
CA SER A 531 -13.10 -2.41 27.11
C SER A 531 -12.46 -3.64 26.45
N GLY A 532 -11.48 -3.43 25.58
CA GLY A 532 -10.79 -4.47 24.80
C GLY A 532 -11.48 -4.78 23.47
N TYR A 533 -12.62 -4.15 23.16
CA TYR A 533 -13.45 -4.44 21.98
C TYR A 533 -13.38 -3.32 20.94
N GLY A 534 -13.32 -3.71 19.68
CA GLY A 534 -13.46 -2.82 18.53
C GLY A 534 -14.77 -3.06 17.80
N ARG A 535 -14.94 -2.35 16.69
CA ARG A 535 -16.06 -2.57 15.76
C ARG A 535 -15.63 -3.59 14.71
N ALA A 536 -16.51 -4.53 14.38
CA ALA A 536 -16.31 -5.40 13.21
C ALA A 536 -16.30 -4.57 11.92
N ASN A 537 -15.27 -4.76 11.10
CA ASN A 537 -15.10 -4.14 9.80
C ASN A 537 -15.30 -5.17 8.68
N PHE A 538 -16.37 -5.94 8.84
CA PHE A 538 -16.82 -7.00 7.94
C PHE A 538 -18.30 -7.28 8.21
N PHE A 539 -18.96 -7.96 7.27
CA PHE A 539 -20.31 -8.47 7.43
C PHE A 539 -20.27 -9.99 7.39
N ILE A 540 -20.78 -10.65 8.43
CA ILE A 540 -20.95 -12.10 8.46
C ILE A 540 -22.42 -12.37 8.75
N ALA A 541 -23.09 -12.96 7.77
CA ALA A 541 -24.47 -13.40 7.91
C ALA A 541 -24.63 -14.77 7.25
N ASP A 542 -25.58 -15.56 7.76
CA ASP A 542 -25.76 -16.93 7.30
C ASP A 542 -26.03 -17.04 5.80
N TYR A 543 -26.70 -16.04 5.21
CA TYR A 543 -27.04 -15.99 3.78
C TYR A 543 -25.87 -15.62 2.86
N PHE A 544 -24.71 -15.24 3.39
CA PHE A 544 -23.50 -15.14 2.55
C PHE A 544 -22.86 -16.51 2.28
N PHE A 545 -23.20 -17.53 3.06
CA PHE A 545 -22.63 -18.86 2.91
C PHE A 545 -23.52 -19.80 2.11
N TYR A 546 -24.61 -19.30 1.51
CA TYR A 546 -25.36 -20.09 0.56
C TYR A 546 -25.98 -19.25 -0.53
N ASP A 547 -26.20 -19.88 -1.68
CA ASP A 547 -27.04 -19.37 -2.76
C ASP A 547 -28.29 -20.25 -2.89
N GLU A 548 -29.43 -19.66 -3.28
CA GLU A 548 -30.69 -20.36 -3.51
C GLU A 548 -31.23 -20.05 -4.90
N GLN A 549 -31.49 -21.09 -5.69
CA GLN A 549 -32.00 -20.98 -7.05
C GLN A 549 -33.28 -21.80 -7.23
N LYS A 550 -34.20 -21.31 -8.04
CA LYS A 550 -35.37 -22.09 -8.48
C LYS A 550 -35.04 -22.78 -9.80
N CYS A 551 -35.05 -24.11 -9.78
CA CYS A 551 -34.82 -24.95 -10.94
C CYS A 551 -36.17 -25.43 -11.47
N LYS A 552 -36.56 -24.96 -12.66
CA LYS A 552 -37.76 -25.44 -13.33
C LYS A 552 -37.40 -26.59 -14.26
N TYR A 553 -38.08 -27.72 -14.07
CA TYR A 553 -37.91 -28.92 -14.87
C TYR A 553 -39.16 -29.19 -15.68
N TYR A 554 -38.99 -29.62 -16.93
CA TYR A 554 -40.08 -30.01 -17.82
C TYR A 554 -40.04 -31.51 -18.09
N TYR A 555 -41.21 -32.14 -18.19
CA TYR A 555 -41.33 -33.54 -18.55
C TYR A 555 -42.50 -33.78 -19.49
N ASN A 556 -42.34 -34.76 -20.38
CA ASN A 556 -43.41 -35.24 -21.24
C ASN A 556 -44.21 -36.33 -20.51
N GLU A 557 -45.53 -36.22 -20.48
CA GLU A 557 -46.37 -37.38 -20.15
C GLU A 557 -46.29 -38.39 -21.31
N MET A 558 -45.92 -39.64 -21.00
CA MET A 558 -46.38 -40.77 -21.81
C MET A 558 -47.85 -41.01 -21.45
N HIS A 559 -48.77 -40.90 -22.40
CA HIS A 559 -50.18 -41.26 -22.17
C HIS A 559 -50.27 -42.68 -21.58
N CYS A 560 -51.01 -42.83 -20.47
CA CYS A 560 -51.31 -44.14 -19.91
C CYS A 560 -52.07 -44.97 -20.97
N ALA A 561 -51.52 -46.12 -21.37
CA ALA A 561 -52.27 -47.08 -22.16
C ALA A 561 -53.46 -47.56 -21.31
N THR A 562 -54.68 -47.22 -21.70
CA THR A 562 -55.84 -47.98 -21.24
C THR A 562 -55.80 -49.33 -21.93
N ASN A 563 -56.32 -50.37 -21.26
CA ASN A 563 -56.19 -51.78 -21.68
C ASN A 563 -56.75 -52.11 -23.08
N ASP A 564 -57.33 -51.16 -23.81
CA ASP A 564 -57.98 -51.37 -25.10
C ASP A 564 -57.48 -50.48 -26.27
N GLN A 565 -56.42 -49.68 -26.13
CA GLN A 565 -55.76 -49.03 -27.29
C GLN A 565 -54.22 -48.93 -27.11
N PRO A 566 -53.42 -49.17 -28.16
CA PRO A 566 -51.97 -48.92 -28.10
C PRO A 566 -51.72 -47.42 -27.92
N ALA A 567 -50.78 -47.07 -27.02
CA ALA A 567 -50.40 -45.68 -26.77
C ALA A 567 -49.95 -44.99 -28.07
N PHE A 568 -50.77 -44.08 -28.59
CA PHE A 568 -50.31 -43.13 -29.60
C PHE A 568 -49.46 -42.07 -28.90
N ILE A 569 -48.28 -41.78 -29.47
CA ILE A 569 -47.46 -40.62 -29.08
C ILE A 569 -48.15 -39.38 -29.65
N SER A 570 -49.24 -38.93 -29.02
CA SER A 570 -49.70 -37.56 -29.13
C SER A 570 -49.09 -36.75 -28.00
N SER A 571 -48.64 -35.54 -28.30
CA SER A 571 -48.08 -34.58 -27.35
C SER A 571 -49.03 -34.37 -26.17
N GLY A 572 -48.77 -35.04 -25.04
CA GLY A 572 -49.40 -34.74 -23.76
C GLY A 572 -49.01 -33.34 -23.30
N PRO A 573 -49.73 -32.76 -22.31
CA PRO A 573 -49.33 -31.48 -21.73
C PRO A 573 -47.90 -31.58 -21.17
N ILE A 574 -47.07 -30.58 -21.47
CA ILE A 574 -45.78 -30.42 -20.80
C ILE A 574 -46.07 -30.08 -19.35
N LEU A 575 -45.77 -30.99 -18.46
CA LEU A 575 -45.85 -30.73 -17.04
C LEU A 575 -44.53 -30.11 -16.57
N SER A 576 -44.62 -29.23 -15.57
CA SER A 576 -43.44 -28.65 -14.95
C SER A 576 -43.46 -28.82 -13.44
N ALA A 577 -42.27 -29.06 -12.88
CA ALA A 577 -42.06 -29.07 -11.45
C ALA A 577 -40.94 -28.08 -11.11
N THR A 578 -41.08 -27.43 -9.96
CA THR A 578 -40.06 -26.51 -9.46
C THR A 578 -39.31 -27.14 -8.29
N LYS A 579 -38.01 -27.31 -8.47
CA LYS A 579 -37.07 -27.63 -7.39
C LYS A 579 -36.43 -26.34 -6.88
N ARG A 580 -36.01 -26.38 -5.63
CA ARG A 580 -35.13 -25.40 -5.02
C ARG A 580 -33.76 -26.05 -4.86
N ARG A 581 -32.74 -25.41 -5.42
CA ARG A 581 -31.34 -25.77 -5.24
C ARG A 581 -30.70 -24.80 -4.25
N ARG A 582 -30.07 -25.32 -3.21
CA ARG A 582 -29.29 -24.53 -2.25
C ARG A 582 -27.84 -24.99 -2.27
N ASN A 583 -26.93 -24.08 -2.59
CA ASN A 583 -25.50 -24.32 -2.62
C ASN A 583 -24.87 -23.69 -1.38
N TYR A 584 -24.33 -24.48 -0.46
CA TYR A 584 -23.63 -24.00 0.74
C TYR A 584 -22.13 -23.96 0.50
N PHE A 585 -21.47 -22.87 0.91
CA PHE A 585 -20.07 -22.60 0.62
C PHE A 585 -19.21 -22.51 1.89
N SER A 586 -17.93 -22.83 1.76
CA SER A 586 -16.95 -22.68 2.84
C SER A 586 -16.55 -21.24 3.14
N ASN A 587 -16.63 -20.38 2.13
CA ASN A 587 -16.32 -18.97 2.22
C ASN A 587 -17.57 -18.15 1.87
N PRO A 588 -17.79 -17.00 2.51
CA PRO A 588 -18.93 -16.17 2.20
C PRO A 588 -18.78 -15.50 0.82
N THR A 589 -19.91 -15.21 0.19
CA THR A 589 -20.00 -14.48 -1.10
C THR A 589 -19.51 -13.04 -1.00
N VAL A 590 -19.51 -12.46 0.21
CA VAL A 590 -18.94 -11.16 0.55
C VAL A 590 -17.67 -11.37 1.37
N GLY A 591 -16.59 -10.67 1.04
CA GLY A 591 -15.32 -10.79 1.75
C GLY A 591 -15.44 -10.49 3.25
N VAL A 592 -14.75 -11.28 4.09
CA VAL A 592 -14.74 -11.12 5.56
C VAL A 592 -13.70 -10.13 6.07
N SER A 593 -13.09 -9.36 5.17
CA SER A 593 -12.16 -8.29 5.51
C SER A 593 -12.54 -7.05 4.73
N GLY A 594 -12.52 -5.89 5.38
CA GLY A 594 -12.68 -4.61 4.70
C GLY A 594 -11.63 -4.44 3.59
N THR A 595 -11.88 -3.49 2.68
CA THR A 595 -10.98 -3.17 1.55
C THR A 595 -9.57 -2.71 1.97
N ASP A 596 -9.43 -2.32 3.23
CA ASP A 596 -8.21 -1.93 3.95
C ASP A 596 -7.53 -3.11 4.66
N GLY A 597 -8.09 -4.33 4.58
CA GLY A 597 -7.50 -5.56 5.14
C GLY A 597 -7.58 -5.68 6.66
N ILE A 598 -8.30 -4.77 7.33
CA ILE A 598 -8.44 -4.71 8.78
C ILE A 598 -9.79 -5.33 9.16
N PRO A 599 -9.85 -6.46 9.90
CA PRO A 599 -11.11 -7.10 10.26
C PRO A 599 -11.80 -6.42 11.45
N VAL A 600 -11.04 -5.85 12.39
CA VAL A 600 -11.60 -5.12 13.54
C VAL A 600 -10.88 -3.80 13.69
N VAL A 601 -11.64 -2.73 13.85
CA VAL A 601 -11.12 -1.38 14.01
C VAL A 601 -11.31 -0.88 15.43
N TYR A 602 -10.32 -0.14 15.94
CA TYR A 602 -10.34 0.44 17.27
C TYR A 602 -10.36 1.97 17.19
N SER A 603 -11.54 2.55 17.39
CA SER A 603 -11.73 4.01 17.39
C SER A 603 -11.06 4.71 18.57
N THR A 604 -10.76 3.98 19.67
CA THR A 604 -10.01 4.51 20.82
C THR A 604 -8.95 3.49 21.26
N VAL A 605 -7.72 3.97 21.49
CA VAL A 605 -6.62 3.17 22.02
C VAL A 605 -5.86 3.98 23.07
N THR A 606 -5.54 3.34 24.20
CA THR A 606 -4.71 3.93 25.26
C THR A 606 -3.36 3.22 25.31
N GLU A 607 -2.27 3.97 25.14
CA GLU A 607 -0.90 3.52 25.33
C GLU A 607 -0.43 3.90 26.73
N TYR A 608 0.07 2.92 27.48
CA TYR A 608 0.71 3.11 28.77
C TYR A 608 2.21 2.87 28.66
N ILE A 609 3.02 3.72 29.29
CA ILE A 609 4.47 3.58 29.35
C ILE A 609 4.85 3.26 30.78
N TYR A 610 5.44 2.07 30.99
CA TYR A 610 5.95 1.63 32.29
C TYR A 610 7.47 1.63 32.29
N ASP A 611 8.04 2.05 33.41
CA ASP A 611 9.41 1.77 33.80
C ASP A 611 9.37 0.76 34.95
N ASN A 612 10.17 -0.31 34.85
CA ASN A 612 10.01 -1.51 35.68
C ASN A 612 10.36 -1.28 37.15
N VAL A 613 10.93 -0.11 37.51
CA VAL A 613 11.32 0.25 38.88
C VAL A 613 10.14 0.19 39.87
N ASN A 614 8.88 0.39 39.43
CA ASN A 614 7.73 0.47 40.37
C ASN A 614 6.44 -0.23 39.91
N SER A 615 6.41 -0.93 38.76
CA SER A 615 5.16 -1.46 38.16
C SER A 615 4.03 -0.41 37.98
N LYS A 616 4.37 0.88 38.03
CA LYS A 616 3.45 2.01 37.86
C LYS A 616 3.73 2.66 36.51
N SER A 617 2.68 3.06 35.80
CA SER A 617 2.82 3.75 34.52
C SER A 617 3.37 5.16 34.76
N ASN A 618 4.35 5.61 33.98
CA ASN A 618 4.89 6.98 34.04
C ASN A 618 3.92 8.01 33.42
N GLY A 619 2.97 7.54 32.63
CA GLY A 619 1.92 8.34 32.00
C GLY A 619 1.07 7.46 31.10
N LYS A 620 0.13 8.07 30.38
CA LYS A 620 -0.61 7.39 29.31
C LYS A 620 -0.93 8.35 28.18
N THR A 621 -1.07 7.82 26.98
CA THR A 621 -1.54 8.58 25.82
C THR A 621 -2.81 7.93 25.28
N VAL A 622 -3.88 8.69 25.17
CA VAL A 622 -5.16 8.26 24.61
C VAL A 622 -5.27 8.78 23.18
N TYR A 623 -5.54 7.88 22.24
CA TYR A 623 -5.72 8.17 20.83
C TYR A 623 -7.16 7.89 20.45
N GLN A 624 -7.77 8.81 19.70
CA GLN A 624 -9.10 8.63 19.13
C GLN A 624 -9.03 8.82 17.62
N PHE A 625 -9.59 7.86 16.89
CA PHE A 625 -9.57 7.79 15.44
C PHE A 625 -10.98 7.99 14.88
N ARG A 626 -11.05 8.54 13.67
CA ARG A 626 -12.30 8.54 12.90
C ARG A 626 -12.66 7.10 12.57
N ASP A 627 -13.94 6.78 12.72
CA ASP A 627 -14.48 5.48 12.35
C ASP A 627 -15.74 5.68 11.52
N ALA A 628 -15.80 4.97 10.39
CA ALA A 628 -16.90 4.98 9.45
C ALA A 628 -17.16 3.55 8.97
N VAL A 629 -18.42 3.13 9.02
CA VAL A 629 -18.86 1.79 8.62
C VAL A 629 -19.00 1.76 7.11
N ASP A 630 -18.59 0.66 6.47
CA ASP A 630 -18.87 0.46 5.05
C ASP A 630 -20.39 0.38 4.79
N HIS A 631 -20.83 0.86 3.62
CA HIS A 631 -22.23 0.76 3.24
C HIS A 631 -22.52 -0.60 2.62
N PHE A 632 -23.47 -1.33 3.20
CA PHE A 632 -23.90 -2.63 2.73
C PHE A 632 -25.17 -2.52 1.88
N TYR A 633 -25.14 -3.11 0.69
CA TYR A 633 -26.29 -3.22 -0.19
C TYR A 633 -26.62 -4.69 -0.41
N GLY A 634 -27.68 -5.16 0.26
CA GLY A 634 -28.23 -6.51 0.07
C GLY A 634 -29.38 -6.49 -0.94
N PHE A 635 -29.44 -7.51 -1.78
CA PHE A 635 -30.48 -7.69 -2.79
C PHE A 635 -31.16 -9.06 -2.62
N SER A 636 -32.04 -9.42 -3.56
CA SER A 636 -32.67 -10.75 -3.56
C SER A 636 -31.61 -11.86 -3.62
N GLY A 637 -31.80 -12.94 -2.86
CA GLY A 637 -30.87 -14.07 -2.79
C GLY A 637 -29.61 -13.77 -1.97
N SER A 638 -28.48 -14.38 -2.34
CA SER A 638 -27.17 -14.21 -1.69
C SER A 638 -26.36 -13.01 -2.22
N LEU A 639 -27.00 -12.17 -3.05
CA LEU A 639 -26.35 -11.01 -3.64
C LEU A 639 -26.20 -9.88 -2.63
N ALA A 640 -24.96 -9.48 -2.44
CA ALA A 640 -24.64 -8.24 -1.79
C ALA A 640 -23.32 -7.67 -2.30
N PHE A 641 -23.18 -6.36 -2.19
CA PHE A 641 -21.88 -5.71 -2.31
C PHE A 641 -21.70 -4.67 -1.21
N VAL A 642 -20.43 -4.33 -0.98
CA VAL A 642 -19.99 -3.39 0.05
C VAL A 642 -19.34 -2.22 -0.64
N VAL A 643 -19.89 -1.02 -0.44
CA VAL A 643 -19.23 0.24 -0.81
C VAL A 643 -18.36 0.66 0.36
N SER A 644 -17.06 0.77 0.13
CA SER A 644 -16.14 0.99 1.22
C SER A 644 -15.99 2.46 1.59
N ASN A 645 -16.14 2.75 2.88
CA ASN A 645 -15.84 4.03 3.51
C ASN A 645 -14.39 4.09 4.06
N ALA A 646 -13.45 3.35 3.46
CA ALA A 646 -12.07 3.26 3.94
C ALA A 646 -11.38 4.62 4.06
N ILE A 647 -11.70 5.53 3.14
CA ILE A 647 -11.23 6.92 3.16
C ILE A 647 -11.69 7.71 4.39
N ASN A 648 -12.82 7.35 4.98
CA ASN A 648 -13.44 8.05 6.09
C ASN A 648 -13.13 7.41 7.45
N ARG A 649 -12.13 6.53 7.55
CA ARG A 649 -11.71 5.91 8.81
C ARG A 649 -10.19 5.84 8.99
N GLY A 650 -9.75 5.73 10.25
CA GLY A 650 -8.35 5.59 10.63
C GLY A 650 -7.58 6.90 10.82
N GLN A 651 -8.16 8.06 10.47
CA GLN A 651 -7.53 9.36 10.74
C GLN A 651 -7.51 9.67 12.24
N LEU A 652 -6.38 10.16 12.77
CA LEU A 652 -6.24 10.54 14.17
C LEU A 652 -7.01 11.84 14.47
N LEU A 653 -8.17 11.74 15.10
CA LEU A 653 -9.01 12.89 15.49
C LEU A 653 -8.52 13.57 16.77
N LYS A 654 -8.06 12.79 17.75
CA LYS A 654 -7.64 13.33 19.04
C LYS A 654 -6.49 12.53 19.64
N LYS A 655 -5.51 13.23 20.21
CA LYS A 655 -4.41 12.66 21.00
C LYS A 655 -4.35 13.40 22.33
N THR A 656 -4.49 12.69 23.44
CA THR A 656 -4.42 13.28 24.78
C THR A 656 -3.32 12.60 25.58
N ILE A 657 -2.33 13.38 25.99
CA ILE A 657 -1.18 12.93 26.78
C ILE A 657 -1.46 13.22 28.25
N TYR A 658 -1.22 12.23 29.09
CA TYR A 658 -1.36 12.31 30.53
C TYR A 658 -0.05 11.95 31.24
N LYS A 659 0.26 12.71 32.30
CA LYS A 659 1.34 12.42 33.24
C LYS A 659 0.75 11.73 34.48
N ASN A 660 1.49 10.78 35.06
CA ASN A 660 1.09 10.20 36.33
C ASN A 660 1.34 11.20 37.48
N SER A 661 0.32 11.51 38.27
CA SER A 661 0.39 12.45 39.41
C SER A 661 0.39 11.77 40.80
N GLY A 662 0.32 10.44 40.88
CA GLY A 662 0.25 9.70 42.15
C GLY A 662 -0.43 8.33 42.02
N SER A 663 -0.70 7.65 43.14
CA SER A 663 -1.02 6.20 43.25
C SER A 663 -2.13 5.61 42.37
N SER A 664 -2.89 6.43 41.63
CA SER A 664 -3.81 6.00 40.54
C SER A 664 -4.46 7.19 39.79
N SER A 665 -3.86 8.39 39.84
CA SER A 665 -4.40 9.60 39.18
C SER A 665 -3.53 10.01 38.00
N PHE A 666 -4.18 10.37 36.91
CA PHE A 666 -3.55 10.87 35.69
C PHE A 666 -3.96 12.31 35.48
N GLN A 667 -3.00 13.17 35.21
CA GLN A 667 -3.24 14.56 34.89
C GLN A 667 -3.03 14.81 33.40
N LYS A 668 -3.98 15.47 32.75
CA LYS A 668 -3.87 15.88 31.36
C LYS A 668 -2.78 16.94 31.21
N VAL A 669 -1.81 16.71 30.31
CA VAL A 669 -0.72 17.66 30.04
C VAL A 669 -0.82 18.31 28.67
N GLN A 670 -1.28 17.55 27.67
CA GLN A 670 -1.42 18.04 26.31
C GLN A 670 -2.57 17.34 25.60
N GLU A 671 -3.27 18.07 24.75
CA GLU A 671 -4.32 17.55 23.89
C GLU A 671 -4.17 18.13 22.49
N THR A 672 -4.13 17.27 21.49
CA THR A 672 -4.16 17.65 20.07
C THR A 672 -5.46 17.15 19.46
N GLU A 673 -6.22 18.04 18.84
CA GLU A 673 -7.44 17.73 18.08
C GLU A 673 -7.21 18.07 16.61
N ASN A 674 -7.57 17.13 15.73
CA ASN A 674 -7.44 17.27 14.28
C ASN A 674 -8.82 17.21 13.64
N VAL A 675 -9.02 18.04 12.62
CA VAL A 675 -10.23 18.07 11.80
C VAL A 675 -9.84 17.75 10.37
N TYR A 676 -10.56 16.83 9.76
CA TYR A 676 -10.38 16.41 8.37
C TYR A 676 -11.66 16.66 7.60
N ASN A 677 -11.54 17.13 6.36
CA ASN A 677 -12.68 17.32 5.46
C ASN A 677 -12.37 16.65 4.11
N ALA A 678 -13.39 16.08 3.49
CA ALA A 678 -13.31 15.57 2.14
C ALA A 678 -13.54 16.71 1.13
N THR A 679 -12.68 16.76 0.11
CA THR A 679 -12.91 17.57 -1.09
C THR A 679 -13.61 16.67 -2.11
N SER A 680 -14.87 16.97 -2.42
CA SER A 680 -15.59 16.22 -3.45
C SER A 680 -15.07 16.62 -4.83
N LEU A 681 -14.60 15.64 -5.60
CA LEU A 681 -14.03 15.88 -6.92
C LEU A 681 -15.08 16.26 -7.97
N ASP A 682 -16.32 15.80 -7.83
CA ASP A 682 -17.36 15.99 -8.86
C ASP A 682 -18.79 16.14 -8.32
N GLY A 683 -19.01 16.14 -6.99
CA GLY A 683 -20.36 16.14 -6.42
C GLY A 683 -21.22 14.91 -6.79
N LEU A 684 -20.64 13.90 -7.44
CA LEU A 684 -21.29 12.67 -7.88
C LEU A 684 -21.05 11.53 -6.88
N GLN A 685 -22.09 10.73 -6.63
CA GLN A 685 -22.03 9.52 -5.79
C GLN A 685 -21.27 8.41 -6.53
N GLY A 686 -19.94 8.38 -6.39
CA GLY A 686 -19.06 7.32 -6.87
C GLY A 686 -18.94 7.21 -8.40
N ARG A 687 -17.88 6.55 -8.86
CA ARG A 687 -17.60 6.30 -10.29
C ARG A 687 -17.81 4.83 -10.63
N PHE A 688 -18.32 4.54 -11.83
CA PHE A 688 -18.68 3.16 -12.23
C PHE A 688 -17.46 2.24 -12.22
N GLY A 689 -17.60 1.11 -11.55
CA GLY A 689 -16.53 0.12 -11.36
C GLY A 689 -16.87 -1.28 -11.88
N GLY A 690 -18.14 -1.58 -12.17
CA GLY A 690 -18.53 -2.90 -12.67
C GLY A 690 -20.03 -3.20 -12.53
N LEU A 691 -20.39 -4.45 -12.82
CA LEU A 691 -21.75 -4.99 -12.79
C LEU A 691 -21.79 -6.26 -11.94
N LEU A 692 -22.61 -6.27 -10.90
CA LEU A 692 -22.96 -7.48 -10.15
C LEU A 692 -24.12 -8.20 -10.85
N LEU A 693 -24.08 -9.54 -10.92
CA LEU A 693 -25.09 -10.36 -11.59
C LEU A 693 -25.49 -11.57 -10.73
N HIS A 694 -26.79 -11.89 -10.72
CA HIS A 694 -27.33 -13.14 -10.21
C HIS A 694 -28.43 -13.69 -11.11
N LYS A 695 -28.49 -15.02 -11.13
CA LYS A 695 -29.46 -15.79 -11.90
C LYS A 695 -30.50 -16.36 -10.93
N ASN A 696 -31.70 -15.79 -10.92
CA ASN A 696 -32.78 -16.16 -10.01
C ASN A 696 -33.40 -17.52 -10.36
N ASN A 697 -33.64 -17.75 -11.65
CA ASN A 697 -34.28 -18.95 -12.17
C ASN A 697 -33.37 -19.68 -13.14
N VAL A 698 -33.32 -21.01 -13.04
CA VAL A 698 -32.58 -21.87 -13.93
C VAL A 698 -33.55 -22.86 -14.59
N THR A 699 -33.50 -22.93 -15.91
CA THR A 699 -34.25 -23.91 -16.69
C THR A 699 -33.40 -25.17 -16.93
N GLU A 700 -33.81 -26.33 -16.45
CA GLU A 700 -33.06 -27.60 -16.60
C GLU A 700 -33.80 -28.60 -17.53
N ASN A 701 -33.02 -29.39 -18.29
CA ASN A 701 -33.46 -30.44 -19.22
C ASN A 701 -34.46 -30.02 -20.33
N VAL A 702 -33.93 -29.48 -21.42
CA VAL A 702 -34.64 -29.31 -22.70
C VAL A 702 -34.33 -30.47 -23.68
N TYR A 703 -33.56 -31.49 -23.25
CA TYR A 703 -32.90 -32.44 -24.16
C TYR A 703 -33.74 -33.62 -24.68
N ASP A 704 -35.00 -33.79 -24.28
CA ASP A 704 -35.88 -34.89 -24.76
C ASP A 704 -37.07 -34.44 -25.62
N ILE A 705 -36.97 -33.30 -26.32
CA ILE A 705 -37.96 -32.88 -27.33
C ILE A 705 -37.53 -33.28 -28.76
N THR A 706 -36.52 -34.16 -28.91
CA THR A 706 -36.10 -34.72 -30.21
C THR A 706 -37.01 -35.86 -30.68
N MET A 707 -38.31 -35.57 -30.77
CA MET A 707 -39.22 -36.28 -31.67
C MET A 707 -40.09 -35.25 -32.43
N GLY A 708 -39.47 -34.49 -33.33
CA GLY A 708 -40.12 -33.91 -34.51
C GLY A 708 -41.17 -32.82 -34.33
N TYR A 709 -41.41 -32.29 -33.13
CA TYR A 709 -42.34 -31.18 -32.93
C TYR A 709 -41.63 -29.94 -32.39
N TRP A 710 -41.74 -28.84 -33.14
CA TRP A 710 -41.33 -27.51 -32.70
C TRP A 710 -42.12 -27.14 -31.43
N PRO A 711 -41.47 -26.69 -30.35
CA PRO A 711 -42.20 -26.17 -29.19
C PRO A 711 -43.06 -24.98 -29.64
N PRO A 712 -44.21 -24.73 -28.99
CA PRO A 712 -44.98 -23.52 -29.24
C PRO A 712 -44.06 -22.32 -29.09
N THR A 713 -44.29 -21.29 -29.89
CA THR A 713 -43.53 -20.03 -29.96
C THR A 713 -43.56 -19.18 -28.68
N GLU A 714 -43.88 -19.77 -27.52
CA GLU A 714 -43.68 -19.18 -26.20
C GLU A 714 -42.27 -19.53 -25.71
N THR A 715 -41.36 -18.59 -25.95
CA THR A 715 -40.08 -18.34 -25.28
C THR A 715 -39.77 -19.28 -24.09
N ILE A 716 -38.98 -20.33 -24.32
CA ILE A 716 -38.36 -21.18 -23.26
C ILE A 716 -37.19 -20.43 -22.57
N ALA A 717 -37.25 -19.09 -22.49
CA ALA A 717 -36.31 -18.29 -21.72
C ALA A 717 -37.01 -17.86 -20.43
N SER A 718 -37.14 -18.80 -19.48
CA SER A 718 -37.62 -18.53 -18.11
C SER A 718 -36.49 -18.14 -17.15
N ASP A 719 -35.26 -18.00 -17.65
CA ASP A 719 -34.14 -17.52 -16.84
C ASP A 719 -34.36 -16.03 -16.51
N ASP A 720 -34.40 -15.74 -15.21
CA ASP A 720 -34.61 -14.39 -14.69
C ASP A 720 -33.31 -13.91 -14.02
N TRP A 721 -32.94 -12.65 -14.27
CA TRP A 721 -31.67 -12.08 -13.88
C TRP A 721 -31.86 -10.85 -12.99
N THR A 722 -30.95 -10.68 -12.04
CA THR A 722 -30.87 -9.47 -11.21
C THR A 722 -29.45 -8.92 -11.30
N TYR A 723 -29.33 -7.62 -11.57
CA TYR A 723 -28.04 -6.98 -11.81
C TYR A 723 -28.00 -5.54 -11.32
N TYR A 724 -26.84 -5.13 -10.79
CA TYR A 724 -26.61 -3.81 -10.19
C TYR A 724 -25.23 -3.26 -10.53
N ASN A 725 -25.14 -1.95 -10.71
CA ASN A 725 -23.85 -1.27 -10.88
C ASN A 725 -23.08 -1.24 -9.55
N ILE A 726 -21.77 -1.46 -9.64
CA ILE A 726 -20.80 -1.23 -8.58
C ILE A 726 -20.17 0.14 -8.81
N TYR A 727 -20.00 0.92 -7.75
CA TYR A 727 -19.35 2.22 -7.78
C TYR A 727 -18.22 2.31 -6.77
N TYR A 728 -17.17 3.05 -7.11
CA TYR A 728 -16.03 3.34 -6.23
C TYR A 728 -16.03 4.82 -5.83
N GLU A 729 -15.79 5.10 -4.55
CA GLU A 729 -15.58 6.45 -4.03
C GLU A 729 -14.12 6.88 -4.25
N THR A 730 -13.93 8.05 -4.86
CA THR A 730 -12.62 8.58 -5.27
C THR A 730 -12.24 9.87 -4.56
N ASP A 731 -13.04 10.32 -3.58
CA ASP A 731 -12.79 11.57 -2.85
C ASP A 731 -11.45 11.55 -2.10
N ASP A 732 -11.09 12.65 -1.44
CA ASP A 732 -9.95 12.75 -0.52
C ASP A 732 -10.42 12.96 0.94
N ASN A 733 -9.51 13.06 1.91
CA ASN A 733 -9.84 13.41 3.30
C ASN A 733 -8.65 14.07 4.01
N TYR A 734 -8.36 15.33 3.64
CA TYR A 734 -7.19 16.07 4.13
C TYR A 734 -7.37 16.68 5.53
N LEU A 735 -6.26 16.84 6.26
CA LEU A 735 -6.19 17.55 7.53
C LEU A 735 -6.39 19.06 7.29
N THR A 736 -7.52 19.62 7.72
CA THR A 736 -7.85 21.04 7.51
C THR A 736 -7.62 21.89 8.76
N ARG A 737 -7.52 21.29 9.95
CA ARG A 737 -7.24 22.03 11.19
C ARG A 737 -6.63 21.15 12.26
N THR A 738 -5.67 21.70 12.99
CA THR A 738 -5.10 21.13 14.21
C THR A 738 -5.20 22.15 15.35
N ILE A 739 -5.73 21.73 16.49
CA ILE A 739 -5.79 22.51 17.73
C ILE A 739 -4.93 21.79 18.76
N THR A 740 -3.92 22.45 19.32
CA THR A 740 -3.10 21.91 20.41
C THR A 740 -3.34 22.71 21.67
N ARG A 741 -3.76 22.03 22.75
CA ARG A 741 -3.93 22.60 24.08
C ARG A 741 -2.85 22.07 25.01
N ASN A 742 -2.10 22.97 25.63
CA ASN A 742 -1.13 22.65 26.67
C ASN A 742 -1.71 23.09 28.02
N TYR A 743 -1.94 22.12 28.90
CA TYR A 743 -2.65 22.35 30.17
C TYR A 743 -1.68 22.76 31.27
N ASP A 744 -2.19 23.55 32.22
CA ASP A 744 -1.45 23.89 33.43
C ASP A 744 -1.27 22.66 34.33
N GLU A 745 -0.08 22.51 34.92
CA GLU A 745 0.24 21.38 35.80
C GLU A 745 -0.49 21.42 37.16
N LEU A 746 -1.25 22.46 37.47
CA LEU A 746 -2.02 22.58 38.72
C LEU A 746 -3.54 22.66 38.50
N ASP A 747 -4.01 22.99 37.29
CA ASP A 747 -5.43 23.13 36.97
C ASP A 747 -5.75 22.70 35.52
N GLU A 748 -6.48 21.59 35.35
CA GLU A 748 -6.90 21.09 34.03
C GLU A 748 -7.95 21.99 33.33
N GLY A 749 -8.56 22.94 34.05
CA GLY A 749 -9.43 23.96 33.48
C GLY A 749 -8.67 25.08 32.75
N VAL A 750 -7.35 25.20 32.98
CA VAL A 750 -6.49 26.25 32.42
C VAL A 750 -5.54 25.67 31.38
N TYR A 751 -5.55 26.23 30.18
CA TYR A 751 -4.66 25.81 29.10
C TYR A 751 -4.33 26.95 28.14
N LEU A 752 -3.20 26.81 27.46
CA LEU A 752 -2.85 27.59 26.27
C LEU A 752 -3.23 26.79 25.03
N SER A 753 -3.93 27.41 24.07
CA SER A 753 -4.36 26.78 22.83
C SER A 753 -3.70 27.42 21.63
N ASP A 754 -3.11 26.59 20.77
CA ASP A 754 -2.60 26.97 19.45
C ASP A 754 -3.48 26.32 18.38
N THR A 755 -3.90 27.07 17.37
CA THR A 755 -4.67 26.52 16.23
C THR A 755 -3.94 26.79 14.93
N VAL A 756 -3.86 25.77 14.09
CA VAL A 756 -3.34 25.85 12.72
C VAL A 756 -4.41 25.30 11.78
N SER A 757 -4.75 26.05 10.74
CA SER A 757 -5.71 25.66 9.71
C SER A 757 -5.05 25.62 8.34
N PHE A 758 -5.50 24.69 7.49
CA PHE A 758 -4.99 24.45 6.14
C PHE A 758 -6.14 24.55 5.13
N GLU A 759 -5.92 25.26 4.03
CA GLU A 759 -6.84 25.34 2.89
C GLU A 759 -6.18 24.74 1.65
N TYR A 760 -6.93 23.90 0.92
CA TYR A 760 -6.49 23.19 -0.28
C TYR A 760 -7.36 23.63 -1.46
N ASN A 761 -6.99 24.73 -2.11
CA ASN A 761 -7.88 25.42 -3.05
C ASN A 761 -7.78 24.92 -4.50
N ASN A 762 -6.85 24.00 -4.79
CA ASN A 762 -6.63 23.48 -6.12
C ASN A 762 -6.42 21.95 -6.08
N ILE A 763 -7.36 21.26 -6.71
CA ILE A 763 -7.47 19.82 -6.69
C ILE A 763 -6.36 19.12 -7.47
N ILE A 764 -5.68 19.79 -8.40
CA ILE A 764 -4.65 19.16 -9.24
C ILE A 764 -3.38 18.83 -8.43
N HIS A 765 -3.02 19.70 -7.48
CA HIS A 765 -1.78 19.55 -6.69
C HIS A 765 -2.04 19.18 -5.22
N GLN A 766 -3.21 19.54 -4.66
CA GLN A 766 -3.63 19.24 -3.28
C GLN A 766 -2.59 19.53 -2.19
N GLN A 767 -1.81 20.59 -2.40
CA GLN A 767 -0.90 21.12 -1.39
C GLN A 767 -1.60 22.26 -0.65
N PRO A 768 -1.25 22.55 0.61
CA PRO A 768 -1.82 23.70 1.32
C PRO A 768 -1.56 25.00 0.56
N SER A 769 -2.62 25.62 0.04
CA SER A 769 -2.60 26.93 -0.62
C SER A 769 -2.57 28.04 0.42
N ILE A 770 -3.23 27.84 1.57
CA ILE A 770 -3.22 28.79 2.70
C ILE A 770 -3.01 28.02 4.01
N ILE A 771 -2.10 28.51 4.85
CA ILE A 771 -1.89 28.05 6.22
C ILE A 771 -2.16 29.22 7.15
N THR A 772 -3.11 29.07 8.08
CA THR A 772 -3.47 30.12 9.05
C THR A 772 -3.09 29.67 10.46
N TYR A 773 -2.39 30.51 11.21
CA TYR A 773 -2.06 30.31 12.63
C TYR A 773 -2.04 31.66 13.35
N SER A 774 -1.97 31.68 14.67
CA SER A 774 -1.91 32.94 15.44
C SER A 774 -0.50 33.24 15.96
N ASN A 775 -0.16 34.52 16.07
CA ASN A 775 1.03 34.96 16.81
C ASN A 775 0.80 34.93 18.33
N SER A 776 1.82 35.31 19.09
CA SER A 776 1.74 35.39 20.57
C SER A 776 0.68 36.38 21.10
N ASN A 777 0.18 37.29 20.26
CA ASN A 777 -0.85 38.27 20.60
C ASN A 777 -2.26 37.82 20.16
N GLY A 778 -2.40 36.62 19.59
CA GLY A 778 -3.67 36.08 19.09
C GLY A 778 -4.08 36.58 17.69
N GLU A 779 -3.27 37.44 17.05
CA GLU A 779 -3.55 37.93 15.70
C GLU A 779 -3.30 36.84 14.66
N PRO A 780 -4.19 36.67 13.66
CA PRO A 780 -4.01 35.65 12.65
C PRO A 780 -2.91 36.05 11.66
N ILE A 781 -1.98 35.12 11.48
CA ILE A 781 -0.97 35.07 10.44
C ILE A 781 -1.47 34.11 9.36
N LYS A 782 -1.38 34.52 8.10
CA LYS A 782 -1.60 33.63 6.96
C LYS A 782 -0.33 33.46 6.15
N VAL A 783 -0.10 32.25 5.69
CA VAL A 783 0.95 31.91 4.73
C VAL A 783 0.27 31.37 3.49
N TYR A 784 0.51 32.01 2.36
CA TYR A 784 -0.04 31.64 1.06
C TYR A 784 1.05 30.97 0.23
N ASN A 785 0.67 29.93 -0.52
CA ASN A 785 1.54 29.19 -1.43
C ASN A 785 0.87 29.10 -2.80
N LYS A 786 1.64 29.38 -3.85
CA LYS A 786 1.26 29.09 -5.25
C LYS A 786 2.21 28.08 -5.86
N TYR A 787 1.65 27.09 -6.53
CA TYR A 787 2.29 25.97 -7.21
C TYR A 787 2.03 26.06 -8.72
N PRO A 788 2.69 25.27 -9.58
CA PRO A 788 2.57 25.43 -11.03
C PRO A 788 1.13 25.28 -11.53
N ALA A 789 0.34 24.40 -10.92
CA ALA A 789 -1.06 24.18 -11.28
C ALA A 789 -1.98 25.37 -10.95
N ASP A 790 -1.57 26.30 -10.07
CA ASP A 790 -2.35 27.51 -9.76
C ASP A 790 -2.31 28.57 -10.87
N TYR A 791 -1.49 28.35 -11.89
CA TYR A 791 -1.34 29.23 -13.05
C TYR A 791 -2.03 28.67 -14.30
N ILE A 792 -2.68 27.51 -14.21
CA ILE A 792 -3.45 26.94 -15.33
C ILE A 792 -4.59 27.89 -15.68
N GLN A 793 -4.71 28.22 -16.96
CA GLN A 793 -5.75 29.13 -17.42
C GLN A 793 -7.13 28.47 -17.31
N PRO A 794 -8.19 29.21 -16.93
CA PRO A 794 -9.55 28.66 -16.88
C PRO A 794 -9.94 27.99 -18.21
N GLY A 795 -10.39 26.73 -18.15
CA GLY A 795 -10.77 25.94 -19.34
C GLY A 795 -9.60 25.37 -20.15
N SER A 796 -8.36 25.47 -19.65
CA SER A 796 -7.15 24.95 -20.27
C SER A 796 -6.52 23.82 -19.42
N SER A 797 -5.56 23.10 -20.01
CA SER A 797 -4.66 22.16 -19.32
C SER A 797 -3.24 22.70 -19.13
N TYR A 798 -2.99 23.94 -19.57
CA TYR A 798 -1.68 24.61 -19.53
C TYR A 798 -1.78 26.04 -18.99
N THR A 799 -0.65 26.56 -18.52
CA THR A 799 -0.49 27.90 -17.93
C THR A 799 -0.25 29.00 -18.96
N GLY A 800 0.34 28.63 -20.11
CA GLY A 800 0.80 29.54 -21.16
C GLY A 800 2.25 30.00 -20.97
N ASN A 801 2.89 29.61 -19.86
CA ASN A 801 4.30 29.82 -19.60
C ASN A 801 5.07 28.50 -19.81
N GLY A 802 5.99 28.47 -20.78
CA GLY A 802 6.68 27.24 -21.18
C GLY A 802 7.46 26.55 -20.05
N ILE A 803 7.95 27.29 -19.05
CA ILE A 803 8.67 26.70 -17.91
C ILE A 803 7.70 26.06 -16.92
N LEU A 804 6.61 26.75 -16.56
CA LEU A 804 5.58 26.17 -15.68
C LEU A 804 4.88 24.98 -16.34
N ASP A 805 4.63 25.05 -17.65
CA ASP A 805 4.08 23.94 -18.43
C ASP A 805 5.03 22.74 -18.44
N SER A 806 6.35 22.99 -18.46
CA SER A 806 7.34 21.93 -18.32
C SER A 806 7.31 21.29 -16.93
N LEU A 807 7.22 22.08 -15.85
CA LEU A 807 7.05 21.56 -14.48
C LEU A 807 5.80 20.66 -14.37
N LEU A 808 4.67 21.09 -14.93
CA LEU A 808 3.42 20.33 -14.96
C LEU A 808 3.55 19.03 -15.77
N SER A 809 4.25 19.06 -16.91
CA SER A 809 4.44 17.87 -17.75
C SER A 809 5.17 16.73 -17.03
N TYR A 810 6.07 17.09 -16.10
CA TYR A 810 6.79 16.15 -15.24
C TYR A 810 6.10 15.87 -13.90
N ASN A 811 4.87 16.34 -13.70
CA ASN A 811 4.12 16.23 -12.44
C ASN A 811 4.83 16.84 -11.22
N MET A 812 5.62 17.92 -11.40
CA MET A 812 6.30 18.63 -10.30
C MET A 812 5.32 19.55 -9.53
N GLN A 813 4.27 18.96 -8.97
CA GLN A 813 3.17 19.65 -8.31
C GLN A 813 3.58 20.35 -7.00
N THR A 814 4.62 19.88 -6.32
CA THR A 814 5.07 20.44 -5.03
C THR A 814 6.04 21.62 -5.16
N SER A 815 6.43 22.00 -6.38
CA SER A 815 7.41 23.07 -6.62
C SER A 815 6.79 24.44 -6.33
N VAL A 816 7.10 25.03 -5.17
CA VAL A 816 6.60 26.37 -4.82
C VAL A 816 7.11 27.39 -5.85
N VAL A 817 6.18 28.14 -6.45
CA VAL A 817 6.46 29.25 -7.38
C VAL A 817 6.45 30.58 -6.63
N GLU A 818 5.46 30.81 -5.76
CA GLU A 818 5.39 32.00 -4.91
C GLU A 818 4.92 31.62 -3.50
N LYS A 819 5.51 32.24 -2.47
CA LYS A 819 5.07 32.09 -1.08
C LYS A 819 5.14 33.44 -0.35
N TRP A 820 4.05 33.87 0.26
CA TRP A 820 4.01 35.12 1.05
C TRP A 820 3.28 34.96 2.38
N LYS A 821 3.59 35.87 3.30
CA LYS A 821 3.08 35.89 4.67
C LYS A 821 2.37 37.21 4.93
N THR A 822 1.16 37.12 5.47
CA THR A 822 0.41 38.30 5.91
C THR A 822 0.15 38.25 7.42
N ILE A 823 -0.03 39.42 8.02
CA ILE A 823 -0.51 39.59 9.40
C ILE A 823 -1.72 40.49 9.35
N LYS A 824 -2.80 40.08 10.03
CA LYS A 824 -3.99 40.91 10.17
C LYS A 824 -3.92 41.71 11.47
N HIS A 825 -4.05 43.04 11.38
CA HIS A 825 -4.14 43.94 12.54
C HIS A 825 -5.42 44.77 12.40
N GLY A 826 -6.43 44.49 13.22
CA GLY A 826 -7.76 45.08 13.06
C GLY A 826 -8.45 44.64 11.75
N ALA A 827 -8.88 45.60 10.93
CA ALA A 827 -9.53 45.34 9.64
C ALA A 827 -8.56 45.20 8.45
N LEU A 828 -7.28 45.52 8.64
CA LEU A 828 -6.27 45.54 7.58
C LEU A 828 -5.41 44.27 7.62
N GLU A 829 -5.01 43.80 6.44
CA GLU A 829 -4.10 42.67 6.25
C GLU A 829 -2.85 43.18 5.53
N PHE A 830 -1.68 42.98 6.14
CA PHE A 830 -0.40 43.49 5.65
C PHE A 830 0.51 42.35 5.22
N THR A 831 1.11 42.45 4.03
CA THR A 831 2.15 41.50 3.61
C THR A 831 3.47 41.83 4.32
N THR A 832 3.99 40.86 5.07
CA THR A 832 5.16 41.03 5.94
C THR A 832 6.38 40.25 5.48
N ALA A 833 6.22 39.34 4.52
CA ALA A 833 7.31 38.66 3.81
C ALA A 833 6.76 38.00 2.54
N GLY A 834 7.62 37.80 1.55
CA GLY A 834 7.30 37.09 0.32
C GLY A 834 8.56 36.59 -0.38
N PHE A 835 8.43 35.53 -1.18
CA PHE A 835 9.43 35.16 -2.17
C PHE A 835 8.81 34.51 -3.41
N VAL A 836 9.53 34.62 -4.52
CA VAL A 836 9.23 33.95 -5.79
C VAL A 836 10.42 33.11 -6.22
N ASN A 837 10.16 31.88 -6.64
CA ASN A 837 11.13 30.99 -7.28
C ASN A 837 10.92 31.05 -8.79
N LYS A 838 11.93 31.50 -9.54
CA LYS A 838 11.95 31.46 -11.00
C LYS A 838 12.77 30.26 -11.46
N TYR A 839 12.21 29.47 -12.36
CA TYR A 839 12.84 28.28 -12.89
C TYR A 839 13.35 28.51 -14.32
N GLN A 840 14.27 27.67 -14.78
CA GLN A 840 14.72 27.62 -16.18
C GLN A 840 14.93 26.19 -16.63
N GLN A 841 14.84 25.96 -17.94
CA GLN A 841 15.18 24.71 -18.58
C GLN A 841 16.59 24.79 -19.15
N LEU A 842 17.44 23.83 -18.81
CA LEU A 842 18.78 23.66 -19.36
C LEU A 842 18.71 22.97 -20.75
N PRO A 843 19.77 23.05 -21.58
CA PRO A 843 19.80 22.43 -22.92
C PRO A 843 19.54 20.92 -22.97
N ASN A 844 19.66 20.22 -21.83
CA ASN A 844 19.40 18.79 -21.66
C ASN A 844 18.00 18.49 -21.07
N ASP A 845 17.06 19.43 -21.20
CA ASP A 845 15.67 19.34 -20.72
C ASP A 845 15.51 19.19 -19.20
N LYS A 846 16.54 19.55 -18.43
CA LYS A 846 16.51 19.57 -16.97
C LYS A 846 15.97 20.91 -16.49
N ILE A 847 15.05 20.89 -15.53
CA ILE A 847 14.51 22.11 -14.93
C ILE A 847 15.23 22.38 -13.62
N VAL A 848 15.74 23.61 -13.47
CA VAL A 848 16.47 24.05 -12.27
C VAL A 848 15.99 25.42 -11.82
N LEU A 849 16.31 25.77 -10.58
CA LEU A 849 16.05 27.10 -10.03
C LEU A 849 16.98 28.13 -10.70
N LYS A 850 16.46 29.16 -11.32
CA LYS A 850 17.26 30.23 -11.93
C LYS A 850 17.56 31.33 -10.93
N GLU A 851 16.54 31.74 -10.19
CA GLU A 851 16.59 32.92 -9.34
C GLU A 851 15.53 32.80 -8.24
N GLN A 852 15.83 33.38 -7.08
CA GLN A 852 14.89 33.52 -5.99
C GLN A 852 14.81 34.99 -5.58
N ASP A 853 13.65 35.58 -5.76
CA ASP A 853 13.38 36.98 -5.42
C ASP A 853 12.76 37.05 -4.04
N ARG A 854 13.14 38.06 -3.27
CA ARG A 854 12.58 38.32 -1.95
C ARG A 854 11.81 39.62 -1.97
N LEU A 855 10.63 39.62 -1.35
CA LEU A 855 9.81 40.82 -1.23
C LEU A 855 10.51 41.81 -0.30
N LYS A 856 10.73 43.03 -0.79
CA LYS A 856 11.13 44.15 0.05
C LYS A 856 9.91 44.68 0.79
N VAL A 857 9.90 44.42 2.09
CA VAL A 857 8.78 44.78 2.96
C VAL A 857 8.89 46.26 3.31
N GLN A 858 7.88 47.05 2.91
CA GLN A 858 7.66 48.39 3.44
C GLN A 858 6.62 48.31 4.56
N GLU A 859 6.80 49.08 5.64
CA GLU A 859 5.82 49.12 6.73
C GLU A 859 4.42 49.44 6.18
N GLY A 860 3.44 48.60 6.50
CA GLY A 860 2.06 48.81 6.08
C GLY A 860 1.74 48.48 4.62
N ASN A 861 2.52 47.63 3.91
CA ASN A 861 2.21 47.26 2.52
C ASN A 861 0.86 46.53 2.39
N THR A 862 -0.17 47.26 1.93
CA THR A 862 -1.51 46.77 1.60
C THR A 862 -1.74 46.62 0.09
N SER A 863 -0.74 46.89 -0.75
CA SER A 863 -0.85 46.94 -2.22
C SER A 863 -0.11 45.79 -2.92
N PHE A 864 0.11 44.69 -2.21
CA PHE A 864 0.79 43.51 -2.74
C PHE A 864 0.04 42.89 -3.92
N ILE A 865 0.76 42.61 -5.01
CA ILE A 865 0.25 41.96 -6.22
C ILE A 865 0.75 40.51 -6.24
N GLN A 866 -0.18 39.55 -6.16
CA GLN A 866 0.14 38.15 -6.37
C GLN A 866 0.65 37.89 -7.79
N SER A 867 1.58 36.96 -7.93
CA SER A 867 2.10 36.58 -9.24
C SER A 867 1.02 35.94 -10.12
N HIS A 868 1.12 36.18 -11.43
CA HIS A 868 0.18 35.67 -12.43
C HIS A 868 0.84 35.58 -13.81
N ILE A 869 0.19 34.87 -14.75
CA ILE A 869 0.66 34.81 -16.13
C ILE A 869 -0.02 35.89 -16.96
N ASN A 870 0.80 36.71 -17.63
CA ASN A 870 0.34 37.67 -18.64
C ASN A 870 1.12 37.44 -19.93
N SER A 871 0.40 37.15 -21.03
CA SER A 871 0.99 36.94 -22.37
C SER A 871 2.19 35.96 -22.37
N GLY A 872 2.10 34.89 -21.56
CA GLY A 872 3.11 33.84 -21.41
C GLY A 872 4.27 34.13 -20.45
N SER A 873 4.34 35.34 -19.88
CA SER A 873 5.35 35.72 -18.87
C SER A 873 4.77 35.64 -17.45
N LEU A 874 5.62 35.24 -16.50
CA LEU A 874 5.29 35.32 -15.07
C LEU A 874 5.52 36.75 -14.58
N GLU A 875 4.44 37.48 -14.34
CA GLU A 875 4.47 38.81 -13.71
C GLU A 875 4.36 38.67 -12.19
N ILE A 876 5.13 39.48 -11.46
CA ILE A 876 5.26 39.44 -9.99
C ILE A 876 5.19 40.86 -9.42
N ASP A 877 4.99 41.00 -8.10
CA ASP A 877 5.00 42.31 -7.44
C ASP A 877 6.30 43.09 -7.72
N PRO A 878 6.23 44.39 -8.08
CA PRO A 878 7.42 45.17 -8.41
C PRO A 878 8.36 45.44 -7.22
N ASN A 879 7.94 45.15 -5.98
CA ASN A 879 8.78 45.22 -4.79
C ASN A 879 9.58 43.93 -4.53
N TYR A 880 9.43 42.89 -5.35
CA TYR A 880 10.36 41.77 -5.35
C TYR A 880 11.72 42.21 -5.88
N GLU A 881 12.77 41.97 -5.10
CA GLU A 881 14.16 42.20 -5.49
C GLU A 881 14.87 40.85 -5.55
N ALA A 882 15.68 40.63 -6.58
CA ALA A 882 16.47 39.41 -6.72
C ALA A 882 17.36 39.23 -5.50
N LYS A 883 17.23 38.11 -4.80
CA LYS A 883 18.02 37.84 -3.59
C LYS A 883 19.09 36.80 -3.81
N VAL A 884 18.77 35.74 -4.55
CA VAL A 884 19.70 34.66 -4.89
C VAL A 884 19.63 34.41 -6.38
N HIS A 885 20.76 34.47 -7.07
CA HIS A 885 20.90 34.17 -8.48
C HIS A 885 21.79 32.94 -8.67
N TYR A 886 21.30 31.94 -9.40
CA TYR A 886 22.05 30.75 -9.77
C TYR A 886 22.66 30.97 -11.15
N GLY A 887 23.92 31.44 -11.15
CA GLY A 887 24.62 31.95 -12.33
C GLY A 887 24.76 30.93 -13.44
N ASN A 888 25.41 29.81 -13.11
CA ASN A 888 25.74 28.73 -14.03
C ASN A 888 25.43 27.38 -13.39
N TYR A 889 25.30 26.38 -14.24
CA TYR A 889 25.07 24.99 -13.90
C TYR A 889 26.07 24.11 -14.62
N ASP A 890 26.54 23.04 -13.98
CA ASP A 890 27.34 22.00 -14.63
C ASP A 890 26.45 21.07 -15.50
N GLU A 891 27.06 20.10 -16.18
CA GLU A 891 26.33 19.11 -16.99
C GLU A 891 25.38 18.23 -16.15
N TYR A 892 25.66 18.13 -14.85
CA TYR A 892 24.88 17.44 -13.82
C TYR A 892 23.85 18.35 -13.16
N ALA A 893 23.55 19.52 -13.74
CA ALA A 893 22.58 20.50 -13.22
C ALA A 893 22.78 20.87 -11.74
N ASN A 894 24.02 20.82 -11.27
CA ASN A 894 24.42 21.43 -10.01
C ASN A 894 24.82 22.89 -10.24
N PRO A 895 24.45 23.81 -9.34
CA PRO A 895 24.83 25.21 -9.47
C PRO A 895 26.32 25.36 -9.23
N THR A 896 27.04 25.91 -10.21
CA THR A 896 28.48 26.20 -10.11
C THR A 896 28.75 27.61 -9.61
N GLN A 897 27.74 28.48 -9.65
CA GLN A 897 27.82 29.83 -9.10
C GLN A 897 26.50 30.23 -8.44
N VAL A 898 26.60 30.74 -7.21
CA VAL A 898 25.46 31.26 -6.44
C VAL A 898 25.81 32.64 -5.93
N ASN A 899 25.12 33.66 -6.43
CA ASN A 899 25.32 35.05 -6.02
C ASN A 899 24.15 35.51 -5.16
N ILE A 900 24.44 36.11 -4.00
CA ILE A 900 23.44 36.84 -3.22
C ILE A 900 23.58 38.33 -3.57
N ASP A 901 22.46 39.01 -3.79
CA ASP A 901 22.50 40.45 -4.04
C ASP A 901 23.10 41.22 -2.84
N GLY A 902 24.10 42.06 -3.15
CA GLY A 902 24.94 42.78 -2.19
C GLY A 902 26.10 41.98 -1.56
N ASP A 903 26.32 40.72 -1.94
CA ASP A 903 27.36 39.83 -1.39
C ASP A 903 28.49 39.54 -2.39
N ILE A 904 29.60 39.00 -1.90
CA ILE A 904 30.72 38.54 -2.74
C ILE A 904 30.34 37.26 -3.51
N PRO A 905 30.82 37.10 -4.76
CA PRO A 905 30.45 35.94 -5.59
C PRO A 905 30.93 34.64 -4.94
N GLU A 906 30.08 33.61 -5.00
CA GLU A 906 30.43 32.28 -4.54
C GLU A 906 30.40 31.26 -5.67
N THR A 907 31.52 30.59 -5.86
CA THR A 907 31.69 29.49 -6.81
C THR A 907 31.73 28.16 -6.07
N ILE A 908 31.03 27.17 -6.59
CA ILE A 908 31.01 25.80 -6.07
C ILE A 908 31.58 24.90 -7.15
N LEU A 909 32.62 24.15 -6.79
CA LEU A 909 33.16 23.12 -7.66
C LEU A 909 32.58 21.78 -7.26
N TRP A 910 32.06 21.06 -8.24
CA TRP A 910 31.49 19.74 -8.09
C TRP A 910 32.45 18.72 -8.67
N GLY A 911 32.71 17.67 -7.90
CA GLY A 911 33.51 16.53 -8.32
C GLY A 911 32.72 15.24 -8.16
N TYR A 912 33.41 14.12 -8.30
CA TYR A 912 32.78 12.80 -8.16
C TYR A 912 31.62 12.60 -9.15
N ARG A 913 31.74 13.16 -10.37
CA ARG A 913 30.71 13.21 -11.43
C ARG A 913 29.50 14.04 -11.00
N GLY A 914 29.76 15.20 -10.42
CA GLY A 914 28.72 16.10 -9.92
C GLY A 914 27.94 15.57 -8.71
N GLU A 915 28.49 14.64 -7.92
CA GLU A 915 27.80 14.11 -6.73
C GLU A 915 28.05 14.96 -5.49
N TYR A 916 29.30 15.40 -5.32
CA TYR A 916 29.74 16.09 -4.11
C TYR A 916 30.38 17.43 -4.44
N PRO A 917 30.09 18.48 -3.64
CA PRO A 917 30.81 19.73 -3.73
C PRO A 917 32.19 19.55 -3.12
N VAL A 918 33.22 19.65 -3.97
CA VAL A 918 34.63 19.45 -3.60
C VAL A 918 35.33 20.74 -3.23
N ALA A 919 34.79 21.89 -3.65
CA ALA A 919 35.27 23.18 -3.16
C ALA A 919 34.16 24.23 -3.10
N LYS A 920 34.29 25.14 -2.13
CA LYS A 920 33.54 26.38 -2.04
C LYS A 920 34.52 27.54 -2.09
N ILE A 921 34.41 28.39 -3.11
CA ILE A 921 35.30 29.52 -3.35
C ILE A 921 34.50 30.81 -3.20
N VAL A 922 34.81 31.58 -2.17
CA VAL A 922 34.14 32.86 -1.88
C VAL A 922 35.06 34.00 -2.31
N GLY A 923 34.55 34.91 -3.16
CA GLY A 923 35.29 36.05 -3.70
C GLY A 923 35.80 35.90 -5.14
N ALA A 924 35.41 34.84 -5.86
CA ALA A 924 35.67 34.69 -7.29
C ALA A 924 34.47 34.06 -8.03
N THR A 925 34.29 34.45 -9.28
CA THR A 925 33.30 33.90 -10.20
C THR A 925 33.78 32.62 -10.87
N TYR A 926 32.86 31.80 -11.39
CA TYR A 926 33.24 30.54 -12.05
C TYR A 926 34.21 30.76 -13.21
N ASN A 927 34.00 31.81 -14.02
CA ASN A 927 34.87 32.15 -15.15
C ASN A 927 36.31 32.53 -14.71
N GLU A 928 36.50 33.01 -13.48
CA GLU A 928 37.83 33.30 -12.93
C GLU A 928 38.52 32.04 -12.38
N VAL A 929 37.73 31.02 -12.00
CA VAL A 929 38.21 29.73 -11.47
C VAL A 929 38.49 28.73 -12.59
N GLU A 930 37.64 28.71 -13.63
CA GLU A 930 37.66 27.76 -14.76
C GLU A 930 39.05 27.56 -15.40
N PRO A 931 39.90 28.58 -15.62
CA PRO A 931 41.23 28.39 -16.22
C PRO A 931 42.19 27.52 -15.40
N TYR A 932 41.91 27.32 -14.11
CA TYR A 932 42.73 26.50 -13.19
C TYR A 932 42.10 25.13 -12.91
N LEU A 933 40.93 24.86 -13.48
CA LEU A 933 40.13 23.68 -13.22
C LEU A 933 40.56 22.51 -14.12
N ASP A 934 40.75 21.35 -13.52
CA ASP A 934 40.84 20.07 -14.23
C ASP A 934 39.65 19.20 -13.80
N GLN A 935 38.61 19.20 -14.64
CA GLN A 935 37.37 18.48 -14.35
C GLN A 935 37.61 16.96 -14.28
N GLU A 936 38.61 16.42 -14.99
CA GLU A 936 38.95 15.00 -14.94
C GLU A 936 39.49 14.62 -13.56
N ILE A 937 40.29 15.49 -12.93
CA ILE A 937 40.76 15.29 -11.55
C ILE A 937 39.60 15.40 -10.54
N LEU A 938 38.66 16.32 -10.74
CA LEU A 938 37.51 16.47 -9.84
C LEU A 938 36.57 15.27 -9.92
N ASP A 939 36.29 14.79 -11.14
CA ASP A 939 35.36 13.70 -11.37
C ASP A 939 35.97 12.32 -11.15
N PHE A 940 37.28 12.16 -11.38
CA PHE A 940 37.99 10.89 -11.26
C PHE A 940 39.28 10.99 -10.42
N PRO A 941 39.20 11.45 -9.15
CA PRO A 941 40.38 11.59 -8.33
C PRO A 941 41.01 10.21 -8.04
N ALA A 942 42.31 10.06 -8.29
CA ALA A 942 43.01 8.80 -8.02
C ALA A 942 43.08 8.45 -6.52
N ASN A 943 43.08 9.47 -5.66
CA ASN A 943 42.93 9.41 -4.21
C ASN A 943 42.71 10.84 -3.67
N ASP A 944 42.34 10.95 -2.39
CA ASP A 944 42.13 12.24 -1.71
C ASP A 944 43.31 13.20 -1.85
N GLY A 945 44.54 12.69 -1.84
CA GLY A 945 45.75 13.50 -1.96
C GLY A 945 45.88 14.18 -3.32
N VAL A 946 45.52 13.48 -4.41
CA VAL A 946 45.53 14.07 -5.77
C VAL A 946 44.49 15.17 -5.90
N LEU A 947 43.26 14.93 -5.42
CA LEU A 947 42.21 15.93 -5.41
C LEU A 947 42.60 17.16 -4.59
N LEU A 948 43.08 16.93 -3.36
CA LEU A 948 43.46 18.01 -2.45
C LEU A 948 44.62 18.84 -2.99
N ASN A 949 45.61 18.21 -3.66
CA ASN A 949 46.70 18.93 -4.32
C ASN A 949 46.20 19.84 -5.44
N HIS A 950 45.26 19.36 -6.26
CA HIS A 950 44.64 20.18 -7.31
C HIS A 950 43.83 21.36 -6.71
N LEU A 951 43.01 21.12 -5.69
CA LEU A 951 42.26 22.16 -5.00
C LEU A 951 43.16 23.19 -4.30
N ASN A 952 44.30 22.76 -3.75
CA ASN A 952 45.30 23.66 -3.17
C ASN A 952 46.04 24.49 -4.22
N ALA A 953 46.23 23.96 -5.44
CA ALA A 953 46.76 24.73 -6.56
C ALA A 953 45.80 25.87 -6.94
N ILE A 954 44.49 25.60 -7.02
CA ILE A 954 43.46 26.63 -7.24
C ILE A 954 43.51 27.70 -6.14
N ARG A 955 43.58 27.29 -4.86
CA ARG A 955 43.74 28.22 -3.72
C ARG A 955 44.97 29.12 -3.87
N SER A 956 46.08 28.58 -4.35
CA SER A 956 47.33 29.32 -4.54
C SER A 956 47.26 30.30 -5.72
N SER A 957 46.52 29.95 -6.77
CA SER A 957 46.29 30.80 -7.94
C SER A 957 45.31 31.95 -7.67
N LEU A 958 44.49 31.85 -6.62
CA LEU A 958 43.44 32.83 -6.27
C LEU A 958 43.62 33.39 -4.84
N PRO A 959 44.72 34.12 -4.53
CA PRO A 959 45.10 34.50 -3.17
C PRO A 959 44.14 35.51 -2.49
N ALA A 960 43.28 36.18 -3.25
CA ALA A 960 42.27 37.11 -2.72
C ALA A 960 40.94 36.44 -2.35
N THR A 961 40.85 35.11 -2.47
CA THR A 961 39.62 34.33 -2.26
C THR A 961 39.69 33.45 -1.02
N HIS A 962 38.52 33.06 -0.49
CA HIS A 962 38.41 32.09 0.59
C HIS A 962 37.99 30.74 0.01
N VAL A 963 38.96 29.84 -0.14
CA VAL A 963 38.73 28.50 -0.69
C VAL A 963 38.60 27.49 0.44
N SER A 964 37.41 26.91 0.62
CA SER A 964 37.23 25.66 1.39
C SER A 964 37.27 24.47 0.43
N ALA A 965 37.89 23.37 0.84
CA ALA A 965 38.01 22.15 0.04
C ALA A 965 37.51 20.93 0.82
N TYR A 966 36.93 19.96 0.12
CA TYR A 966 36.33 18.76 0.72
C TYR A 966 36.70 17.53 -0.11
N THR A 967 36.96 16.41 0.57
CA THR A 967 37.18 15.10 -0.07
C THR A 967 36.18 14.09 0.47
N PHE A 968 35.87 13.06 -0.33
CA PHE A 968 34.82 12.09 -0.02
C PHE A 968 35.23 10.68 -0.40
N SER A 969 34.81 9.70 0.40
CA SER A 969 34.69 8.30 -0.02
C SER A 969 33.23 8.07 -0.44
N PRO A 970 32.95 7.84 -1.73
CA PRO A 970 31.58 7.59 -2.20
C PRO A 970 30.84 6.53 -1.37
N LEU A 971 29.54 6.73 -1.17
CA LEU A 971 28.66 5.85 -0.37
C LEU A 971 29.03 5.70 1.12
N THR A 972 30.13 6.32 1.56
CA THR A 972 30.62 6.26 2.95
C THR A 972 30.47 7.62 3.62
N GLY A 973 31.09 8.66 3.07
CA GLY A 973 30.98 10.03 3.58
C GLY A 973 32.21 10.90 3.30
N MET A 974 32.20 12.11 3.88
CA MET A 974 33.31 13.08 3.78
C MET A 974 34.56 12.54 4.48
N THR A 975 35.72 12.55 3.82
CA THR A 975 37.00 12.11 4.39
C THR A 975 37.87 13.26 4.87
N SER A 976 37.70 14.47 4.31
CA SER A 976 38.33 15.67 4.86
C SER A 976 37.55 16.96 4.55
N GLU A 977 37.72 17.94 5.44
CA GLU A 977 37.28 19.32 5.26
C GLU A 977 38.48 20.23 5.51
N THR A 978 38.87 21.05 4.53
CA THR A 978 39.91 22.07 4.65
C THR A 978 39.31 23.46 4.62
N ALA A 979 39.38 24.17 5.74
CA ALA A 979 38.91 25.54 5.89
C ALA A 979 39.73 26.55 5.07
N PRO A 980 39.23 27.79 4.86
CA PRO A 980 39.93 28.81 4.07
C PRO A 980 41.32 29.20 4.59
N ASN A 981 41.55 29.05 5.90
CA ASN A 981 42.85 29.29 6.53
C ASN A 981 43.86 28.13 6.35
N GLY A 982 43.51 27.11 5.57
CA GLY A 982 44.34 25.93 5.32
C GLY A 982 44.32 24.87 6.42
N ARG A 983 43.56 25.08 7.50
CA ARG A 983 43.36 24.05 8.52
C ARG A 983 42.37 23.00 8.02
N ALA A 984 42.73 21.73 8.11
CA ALA A 984 41.90 20.61 7.76
C ALA A 984 41.48 19.78 8.99
N ILE A 985 40.38 19.06 8.80
CA ILE A 985 39.86 18.05 9.69
C ILE A 985 39.68 16.81 8.83
N TYR A 986 40.13 15.66 9.33
CA TYR A 986 40.03 14.38 8.65
C TYR A 986 39.05 13.47 9.39
N PHE A 987 38.25 12.73 8.62
CA PHE A 987 37.21 11.85 9.11
C PHE A 987 37.50 10.42 8.68
N TRP A 988 37.51 9.51 9.65
CA TRP A 988 37.73 8.08 9.41
C TRP A 988 36.48 7.30 9.78
N TYR A 989 36.18 6.31 8.95
CA TYR A 989 35.01 5.45 9.11
C TYR A 989 35.44 4.04 9.50
N ASP A 990 34.60 3.36 10.26
CA ASP A 990 34.76 1.93 10.50
C ASP A 990 34.43 1.12 9.24
N ASN A 991 34.64 -0.20 9.30
CA ASN A 991 34.49 -1.09 8.15
C ASN A 991 33.03 -1.25 7.67
N ILE A 992 32.04 -0.70 8.41
CA ILE A 992 30.64 -0.58 7.98
C ILE A 992 30.22 0.87 7.74
N GLY A 993 31.16 1.76 7.48
CA GLY A 993 30.91 3.12 7.03
C GLY A 993 30.32 4.05 8.09
N ARG A 994 30.46 3.74 9.38
CA ARG A 994 30.09 4.66 10.47
C ARG A 994 31.29 5.52 10.84
N LEU A 995 31.08 6.79 11.12
CA LEU A 995 32.16 7.67 11.58
C LEU A 995 32.75 7.11 12.87
N SER A 996 34.08 6.89 12.87
CA SER A 996 34.81 6.30 13.98
C SER A 996 35.78 7.28 14.63
N ILE A 997 36.50 8.07 13.84
CA ILE A 997 37.54 8.98 14.34
C ILE A 997 37.46 10.31 13.58
N VAL A 998 37.65 11.40 14.31
CA VAL A 998 37.88 12.75 13.77
C VAL A 998 39.25 13.20 14.25
N VAL A 999 40.07 13.77 13.37
CA VAL A 999 41.42 14.23 13.69
C VAL A 999 41.70 15.58 13.04
N ASP A 1000 42.43 16.45 13.74
CA ASP A 1000 42.90 17.73 13.21
C ASP A 1000 44.19 17.61 12.38
N ASN A 1001 44.65 18.73 11.84
CA ASN A 1001 45.90 18.85 11.07
C ASN A 1001 47.18 18.41 11.79
N GLU A 1002 47.18 18.38 13.12
CA GLU A 1002 48.32 17.96 13.93
C GLU A 1002 48.23 16.47 14.30
N GLY A 1003 47.19 15.77 13.82
CA GLY A 1003 46.92 14.37 14.14
C GLY A 1003 46.33 14.17 15.53
N LYS A 1004 45.76 15.22 16.14
CA LYS A 1004 45.10 15.14 17.45
C LYS A 1004 43.61 14.83 17.27
N LEU A 1005 43.12 13.92 18.12
CA LEU A 1005 41.72 13.50 18.23
C LEU A 1005 40.83 14.62 18.79
#